data_AF-Q6BT15-F1
#
_entry.id   AF-Q6BT15-F1
#
_cell.length_a   1.000
_cell.length_b   1.000
_cell.length_c   1.000
_cell.angle_alpha   90.00
_cell.angle_beta   90.00
_cell.angle_gamma   90.00
#
_symmetry.space_group_name_H-M   'P 1'
#
loop_
_entity.id
_entity.type
_entity.pdbx_description
1 polymer ?
#
loop_
_entity_poly.entity_id
_entity_poly.type
_entity_poly.pdbx_seq_one_letter_code
_entity_poly.pdbx_strand_id
1 'polypeptide(L)'
;MMPLRRYTKSFILVIAIVFSVVLLYQIGEYNQNDLMGSFKYAYNQGSTDIKKDLTNQVIFPRDFPLQKEELKVYVKQNFNLTDFDNSKLFKNEVSKPDIPSSKFTKHNLTVFNSDTNIKLNLKKCEAKLQSTSVIEIDKAKNIGVSLPEILTNFLKECETNPYYKELSPFFIDELKLQLKFNVVEKYWYRLAGSSVWLEQYGVHFMISRILYSPKGARNQPIISLTYAQIFSKDWKELTNTKLIVPTNYIEGMEDTEVIDDQRFEALKFPYFLPIPFWHDYDNVEHKYYGPEDPRILLVKNTKGYLEPLIIFNAYHRKLSRYDDDEDDGLVLKQDFYRSMFMSWPWQFQKGKPNTDGMGNKEFDDKLYNKAIELKIKNIPRQKKQKNWTPFISDNLRTIHGYDKFVNFVYRWANFEVLKCDLIDDSGSCSFTYRLNHRISTESQVGPLRGGTELKNINDLIRTQTDLPLEKLLPPHREIWVGFARAHLDKCGCGNNMYRPNMVVLVKDSISTKKDVKDPKSPKVIKDFYKISHISSSISLDIPIIGWDLENPRDVCIGSNILIPNGISSWNIKSIRENAKTGFFETDDYMTLSLSISDFTVHTINIKGLLNQILNLNDKSLFMPIDSDSEDESFSTNIKNLNIPDASIVDDPRRNNLLWLTGYNNDNVLCALDSSAKFCSAYGIANEKNSQDDSEDYDYDLNDDFIDPNVSKYEQELYLYKLNEELKKRPSRINSRPPSRQMSPDRNSDRQSKAYPDDNDDADEGNTNKFKQGISNPNDPEKSSNSD
;
A
#
# COMPACT_ATOMS: atom_id res chain seq x y z
N MET A 1 39.27 8.57 63.15
CA MET A 1 38.71 7.99 61.90
C MET A 1 37.32 8.61 61.64
N MET A 2 37.24 9.87 61.17
CA MET A 2 35.93 10.58 61.07
C MET A 2 35.71 11.62 59.96
N PRO A 3 36.66 12.03 59.08
CA PRO A 3 36.34 12.96 57.98
C PRO A 3 35.79 12.27 56.71
N LEU A 4 36.16 11.00 56.46
CA LEU A 4 35.84 10.29 55.21
C LEU A 4 34.34 10.03 54.97
N ARG A 5 33.52 10.07 56.03
CA ARG A 5 32.08 9.72 55.98
C ARG A 5 31.16 10.88 55.55
N ARG A 6 31.67 12.13 55.50
CA ARG A 6 30.93 13.29 54.97
C ARG A 6 31.08 13.39 53.45
N TYR A 7 32.31 13.27 52.93
CA TYR A 7 32.58 13.34 51.48
C TYR A 7 31.85 12.26 50.67
N THR A 8 31.77 11.03 51.19
CA THR A 8 31.02 9.94 50.53
C THR A 8 29.53 10.25 50.39
N LYS A 9 28.89 10.86 51.40
CA LYS A 9 27.47 11.25 51.31
C LYS A 9 27.24 12.38 50.30
N SER A 10 28.11 13.39 50.27
CA SER A 10 28.02 14.47 49.27
C SER A 10 28.27 13.97 47.85
N PHE A 11 29.21 13.04 47.65
CA PHE A 11 29.50 12.47 46.34
C PHE A 11 28.35 11.58 45.83
N ILE A 12 27.75 10.76 46.69
CA ILE A 12 26.55 9.97 46.35
C ILE A 12 25.37 10.89 46.03
N LEU A 13 25.18 12.00 46.76
CA LEU A 13 24.12 12.97 46.46
C LEU A 13 24.33 13.66 45.09
N VAL A 14 25.57 14.04 44.76
CA VAL A 14 25.88 14.62 43.43
C VAL A 14 25.68 13.59 42.33
N ILE A 15 26.08 12.33 42.51
CA ILE A 15 25.78 11.26 41.56
C ILE A 15 24.28 11.06 41.42
N ALA A 16 23.52 11.02 42.52
CA ALA A 16 22.07 10.88 42.47
C ALA A 16 21.40 12.06 41.74
N ILE A 17 21.83 13.31 41.99
CA ILE A 17 21.32 14.49 41.28
C ILE A 17 21.69 14.44 39.79
N VAL A 18 22.93 14.10 39.43
CA VAL A 18 23.35 13.96 38.03
C VAL A 18 22.59 12.83 37.35
N PHE A 19 22.37 11.70 38.03
CA PHE A 19 21.60 10.57 37.50
C PHE A 19 20.13 10.95 37.36
N SER A 20 19.53 11.66 38.31
CA SER A 20 18.16 12.20 38.21
C SER A 20 18.03 13.25 37.10
N VAL A 21 19.02 14.12 36.90
CA VAL A 21 19.03 15.10 35.80
C VAL A 21 19.23 14.42 34.46
N VAL A 22 20.07 13.39 34.36
CA VAL A 22 20.21 12.56 33.15
C VAL A 22 18.93 11.76 32.88
N LEU A 23 18.29 11.20 33.91
CA LEU A 23 17.01 10.50 33.78
C LEU A 23 15.91 11.46 33.34
N LEU A 24 15.80 12.64 33.96
CA LEU A 24 14.86 13.71 33.57
C LEU A 24 15.16 14.28 32.18
N TYR A 25 16.42 14.26 31.72
CA TYR A 25 16.79 14.66 30.36
C TYR A 25 16.49 13.55 29.33
N GLN A 26 16.66 12.28 29.69
CA GLN A 26 16.28 11.12 28.87
C GLN A 26 14.77 10.96 28.76
N ILE A 27 14.03 11.19 29.84
CA ILE A 27 12.56 11.29 29.85
C ILE A 27 12.11 12.57 29.13
N GLY A 28 12.84 13.68 29.31
CA GLY A 28 12.52 15.00 28.76
C GLY A 28 12.71 15.19 27.25
N GLU A 29 13.39 14.30 26.53
CA GLU A 29 13.45 14.34 25.05
C GLU A 29 12.29 13.58 24.35
N TYR A 30 11.38 12.97 25.11
CA TYR A 30 10.22 12.23 24.59
C TYR A 30 8.92 13.04 24.67
N ASN A 31 8.67 13.86 23.66
CA ASN A 31 7.46 14.67 23.55
C ASN A 31 6.26 13.84 23.05
N GLN A 32 5.89 12.79 23.80
CA GLN A 32 4.72 11.94 23.53
C GLN A 32 3.41 12.77 23.53
N ASN A 33 3.41 13.87 24.28
CA ASN A 33 2.34 14.88 24.31
C ASN A 33 2.17 15.66 22.99
N ASP A 34 3.20 15.77 22.14
CA ASP A 34 3.10 16.43 20.83
C ASP A 34 2.43 15.50 19.81
N LEU A 35 2.83 14.21 19.83
CA LEU A 35 2.16 13.17 19.07
C LEU A 35 0.70 13.01 19.51
N MET A 36 0.45 12.85 20.81
CA MET A 36 -0.90 12.67 21.36
C MET A 36 -1.75 13.96 21.28
N GLY A 37 -1.11 15.13 21.36
CA GLY A 37 -1.72 16.43 21.05
C GLY A 37 -2.19 16.48 19.61
N SER A 38 -1.35 16.08 18.65
CA SER A 38 -1.72 16.00 17.24
C SER A 38 -2.85 15.00 16.95
N PHE A 39 -2.94 13.89 17.71
CA PHE A 39 -4.04 12.93 17.60
C PHE A 39 -5.34 13.43 18.24
N LYS A 40 -5.28 14.05 19.43
CA LYS A 40 -6.46 14.63 20.07
C LYS A 40 -7.04 15.80 19.26
N TYR A 41 -6.17 16.54 18.53
CA TYR A 41 -6.56 17.53 17.52
C TYR A 41 -7.15 16.91 16.24
N ALA A 42 -6.62 15.78 15.77
CA ALA A 42 -7.13 15.06 14.60
C ALA A 42 -8.48 14.34 14.85
N TYR A 43 -8.97 14.35 16.09
CA TYR A 43 -10.31 13.90 16.47
C TYR A 43 -11.23 15.05 16.90
N ASN A 44 -10.68 16.17 17.38
CA ASN A 44 -11.44 17.31 17.87
C ASN A 44 -10.96 18.64 17.26
N GLN A 45 -11.86 19.22 16.46
CA GLN A 45 -11.82 20.59 15.94
C GLN A 45 -10.76 20.84 14.86
N GLY A 46 -11.18 20.69 13.60
CA GLY A 46 -10.38 20.98 12.42
C GLY A 46 -9.85 22.42 12.34
N SER A 47 -8.88 22.61 11.43
CA SER A 47 -8.07 23.82 11.23
C SER A 47 -6.91 24.01 12.20
N THR A 48 -5.89 23.15 12.10
CA THR A 48 -4.50 23.55 12.38
C THR A 48 -3.85 24.15 11.14
N ASP A 49 -2.84 25.02 11.32
CA ASP A 49 -2.05 25.64 10.25
C ASP A 49 -1.20 24.61 9.48
N ILE A 50 -1.83 23.87 8.57
CA ILE A 50 -1.13 23.02 7.60
C ILE A 50 -0.28 23.94 6.72
N LYS A 51 1.03 23.68 6.67
CA LYS A 51 1.98 24.45 5.85
C LYS A 51 1.71 24.24 4.35
N LYS A 52 0.84 25.08 3.80
CA LYS A 52 0.46 25.11 2.39
C LYS A 52 1.18 26.21 1.63
N ASP A 53 1.47 25.94 0.37
CA ASP A 53 1.75 26.98 -0.62
C ASP A 53 0.49 27.23 -1.43
N LEU A 54 0.01 28.47 -1.37
CA LEU A 54 -1.17 28.95 -2.08
C LEU A 54 -0.81 29.64 -3.41
N THR A 55 0.47 29.60 -3.81
CA THR A 55 0.93 30.22 -5.07
C THR A 55 0.28 29.53 -6.27
N ASN A 56 -0.62 30.24 -6.97
CA ASN A 56 -1.15 29.77 -8.25
C ASN A 56 -0.01 29.71 -9.29
N GLN A 57 0.27 28.52 -9.80
CA GLN A 57 1.48 28.27 -10.58
C GLN A 57 1.39 27.06 -11.51
N VAL A 58 2.27 27.05 -12.51
CA VAL A 58 2.36 26.03 -13.55
C VAL A 58 3.80 25.58 -13.69
N ILE A 59 4.02 24.28 -13.46
CA ILE A 59 5.32 23.64 -13.50
C ILE A 59 5.47 22.88 -14.81
N PHE A 60 6.43 23.30 -15.62
CA PHE A 60 6.91 22.56 -16.79
C PHE A 60 8.04 21.62 -16.38
N PRO A 61 8.18 20.46 -17.04
CA PRO A 61 9.33 19.60 -16.81
C PRO A 61 10.63 20.35 -17.16
N ARG A 62 11.71 20.08 -16.44
CA ARG A 62 13.03 20.68 -16.66
C ARG A 62 13.44 20.59 -18.13
N ASP A 63 13.27 19.41 -18.70
CA ASP A 63 13.70 19.08 -20.06
C ASP A 63 12.59 19.39 -21.11
N PHE A 64 11.59 20.24 -20.79
CA PHE A 64 10.54 20.65 -21.74
C PHE A 64 11.14 21.39 -22.96
N PRO A 65 10.68 21.15 -24.21
CA PRO A 65 11.39 21.66 -25.40
C PRO A 65 11.43 23.19 -25.55
N LEU A 66 10.34 23.90 -25.25
CA LEU A 66 10.22 25.35 -25.49
C LEU A 66 10.95 26.20 -24.45
N GLN A 67 11.52 27.35 -24.84
CA GLN A 67 12.21 28.27 -23.92
C GLN A 67 11.25 29.05 -23.02
N LYS A 68 11.78 29.67 -21.96
CA LYS A 68 11.00 30.32 -20.88
C LYS A 68 10.08 31.44 -21.38
N GLU A 69 10.51 32.13 -22.43
CA GLU A 69 9.82 33.21 -23.11
C GLU A 69 8.60 32.69 -23.89
N GLU A 70 8.71 31.49 -24.45
CA GLU A 70 7.72 30.82 -25.30
C GLU A 70 6.63 30.12 -24.49
N LEU A 71 6.91 29.69 -23.25
CA LEU A 71 5.94 29.00 -22.38
C LEU A 71 4.63 29.78 -22.21
N LYS A 72 4.70 31.11 -22.17
CA LYS A 72 3.50 31.95 -22.11
C LYS A 72 2.64 31.76 -23.35
N VAL A 73 3.24 31.79 -24.54
CA VAL A 73 2.54 31.65 -25.82
C VAL A 73 1.94 30.24 -25.93
N TYR A 74 2.71 29.21 -25.59
CA TYR A 74 2.26 27.81 -25.56
C TYR A 74 1.01 27.62 -24.67
N VAL A 75 1.03 28.13 -23.43
CA VAL A 75 -0.14 28.05 -22.54
C VAL A 75 -1.36 28.73 -23.15
N LYS A 76 -1.19 29.91 -23.76
CA LYS A 76 -2.30 30.66 -24.37
C LYS A 76 -2.92 29.98 -25.59
N GLN A 77 -2.17 29.13 -26.28
CA GLN A 77 -2.62 28.42 -27.47
C GLN A 77 -3.26 27.07 -27.15
N ASN A 78 -2.77 26.40 -26.10
CA ASN A 78 -3.05 24.99 -25.84
C ASN A 78 -3.98 24.72 -24.65
N PHE A 79 -4.20 25.71 -23.78
CA PHE A 79 -5.07 25.56 -22.61
C PHE A 79 -5.98 26.77 -22.43
N ASN A 80 -7.12 26.56 -21.78
CA ASN A 80 -8.09 27.62 -21.49
C ASN A 80 -7.47 28.74 -20.61
N LEU A 81 -7.34 29.94 -21.17
CA LEU A 81 -6.72 31.10 -20.54
C LEU A 81 -7.23 31.39 -19.12
N THR A 82 -8.53 31.25 -18.87
CA THR A 82 -9.14 31.61 -17.58
C THR A 82 -8.64 30.74 -16.43
N ASP A 83 -8.25 29.49 -16.71
CA ASP A 83 -7.68 28.60 -15.71
C ASP A 83 -6.23 28.97 -15.36
N PHE A 84 -5.56 29.77 -16.20
CA PHE A 84 -4.14 30.11 -16.10
C PHE A 84 -3.87 31.57 -15.75
N ASP A 85 -4.89 32.42 -15.71
CA ASP A 85 -4.75 33.83 -15.34
C ASP A 85 -4.04 34.00 -13.99
N ASN A 86 -3.11 34.97 -13.95
CA ASN A 86 -2.22 35.26 -12.82
C ASN A 86 -1.30 34.11 -12.35
N SER A 87 -1.23 32.98 -13.07
CA SER A 87 -0.34 31.86 -12.70
C SER A 87 1.13 32.20 -12.96
N LYS A 88 2.02 31.86 -12.02
CA LYS A 88 3.47 31.89 -12.28
C LYS A 88 3.87 30.67 -13.11
N LEU A 89 4.46 30.90 -14.28
CA LEU A 89 5.02 29.84 -15.12
C LEU A 89 6.50 29.64 -14.80
N PHE A 90 6.94 28.39 -14.67
CA PHE A 90 8.36 28.07 -14.52
C PHE A 90 8.68 26.65 -15.01
N LYS A 91 9.92 26.46 -15.45
CA LYS A 91 10.55 25.14 -15.52
C LYS A 91 11.22 24.84 -14.19
N ASN A 92 11.26 23.57 -13.81
CA ASN A 92 12.06 23.15 -12.67
C ASN A 92 13.57 23.24 -12.96
N GLU A 93 14.34 23.71 -11.98
CA GLU A 93 15.81 23.77 -12.02
C GLU A 93 16.46 22.78 -11.01
N VAL A 94 15.66 22.15 -10.13
CA VAL A 94 16.13 21.31 -9.00
C VAL A 94 16.03 19.83 -9.35
N SER A 95 17.17 19.14 -9.51
CA SER A 95 17.20 17.70 -9.84
C SER A 95 16.88 16.78 -8.64
N LYS A 96 17.46 17.06 -7.47
CA LYS A 96 17.37 16.21 -6.26
C LYS A 96 16.75 16.99 -5.10
N PRO A 97 16.02 16.34 -4.17
CA PRO A 97 15.64 16.94 -2.89
C PRO A 97 16.86 17.38 -2.09
N ASP A 98 16.72 18.43 -1.29
CA ASP A 98 17.76 18.85 -0.34
C ASP A 98 17.94 17.80 0.77
N ILE A 99 19.12 17.81 1.40
CA ILE A 99 19.41 16.94 2.54
C ILE A 99 18.62 17.45 3.76
N PRO A 100 17.88 16.58 4.48
CA PRO A 100 17.17 16.98 5.70
C PRO A 100 18.12 17.58 6.75
N SER A 101 17.78 18.77 7.25
CA SER A 101 18.54 19.47 8.31
C SER A 101 18.25 18.96 9.73
N SER A 102 17.67 17.77 9.87
CA SER A 102 17.23 17.18 11.13
C SER A 102 18.36 16.55 11.96
N LYS A 103 18.13 16.45 13.28
CA LYS A 103 18.97 15.66 14.20
C LYS A 103 18.71 14.17 13.94
N PHE A 104 19.76 13.46 13.52
CA PHE A 104 19.75 12.01 13.33
C PHE A 104 20.21 11.27 14.60
N THR A 105 19.72 10.05 14.78
CA THR A 105 20.04 9.14 15.89
C THR A 105 20.30 7.73 15.37
N LYS A 106 21.22 6.99 16.00
CA LYS A 106 21.57 5.61 15.56
C LYS A 106 20.42 4.64 15.86
N HIS A 107 20.10 3.79 14.90
CA HIS A 107 19.09 2.75 15.00
C HIS A 107 19.66 1.40 14.52
N ASN A 108 19.48 0.35 15.32
CA ASN A 108 20.05 -0.96 15.06
C ASN A 108 19.04 -1.86 14.32
N LEU A 109 19.50 -2.49 13.23
CA LEU A 109 18.73 -3.48 12.49
C LEU A 109 19.31 -4.88 12.77
N THR A 110 18.47 -5.82 13.17
CA THR A 110 18.83 -7.25 13.18
C THR A 110 18.54 -7.82 11.80
N VAL A 111 19.55 -8.30 11.10
CA VAL A 111 19.47 -8.75 9.69
C VAL A 111 19.85 -10.22 9.58
N PHE A 112 19.15 -10.96 8.73
CA PHE A 112 19.41 -12.38 8.44
C PHE A 112 19.82 -12.54 6.98
N ASN A 113 21.07 -12.95 6.74
CA ASN A 113 21.61 -13.25 5.40
C ASN A 113 21.20 -14.65 4.93
N SER A 114 21.53 -14.99 3.68
CA SER A 114 21.09 -16.23 3.01
C SER A 114 22.22 -17.25 2.78
N ASP A 115 23.43 -16.96 3.26
CA ASP A 115 24.69 -17.58 2.81
C ASP A 115 25.01 -18.94 3.46
N THR A 116 24.14 -19.44 4.33
CA THR A 116 24.24 -20.79 4.91
C THR A 116 22.89 -21.48 4.89
N ASN A 117 22.83 -22.71 4.36
CA ASN A 117 21.66 -23.56 4.51
C ASN A 117 21.66 -24.20 5.91
N ILE A 118 20.80 -23.73 6.81
CA ILE A 118 20.61 -24.26 8.17
C ILE A 118 19.58 -25.40 8.21
N LYS A 119 18.95 -25.73 7.08
CA LYS A 119 17.93 -26.78 6.90
C LYS A 119 16.72 -26.57 7.82
N LEU A 120 16.19 -25.36 7.84
CA LEU A 120 15.04 -24.91 8.65
C LEU A 120 15.23 -25.06 10.18
N ASN A 121 16.46 -25.28 10.66
CA ASN A 121 16.75 -25.41 12.09
C ASN A 121 16.91 -24.03 12.74
N LEU A 122 15.79 -23.44 13.18
CA LEU A 122 15.73 -22.08 13.72
C LEU A 122 16.68 -21.80 14.91
N LYS A 123 17.11 -22.84 15.65
CA LYS A 123 18.14 -22.70 16.71
C LYS A 123 19.51 -22.25 16.19
N LYS A 124 19.71 -22.25 14.87
CA LYS A 124 20.94 -21.78 14.20
C LYS A 124 20.85 -20.36 13.66
N CYS A 125 19.69 -19.71 13.68
CA CYS A 125 19.50 -18.36 13.11
C CYS A 125 20.55 -17.36 13.65
N GLU A 126 20.56 -17.18 14.97
CA GLU A 126 21.46 -16.25 15.69
C GLU A 126 22.94 -16.56 15.45
N ALA A 127 23.32 -17.83 15.36
CA ALA A 127 24.72 -18.28 15.27
C ALA A 127 25.26 -18.46 13.83
N LYS A 128 24.42 -18.30 12.80
CA LYS A 128 24.80 -18.57 11.39
C LYS A 128 24.31 -17.57 10.36
N LEU A 129 23.15 -16.94 10.56
CA LEU A 129 22.56 -16.04 9.57
C LEU A 129 22.43 -14.60 10.08
N GLN A 130 22.38 -14.42 11.40
CA GLN A 130 22.16 -13.12 12.01
C GLN A 130 23.41 -12.23 11.97
N SER A 131 23.20 -10.97 11.62
CA SER A 131 24.12 -9.86 11.79
C SER A 131 23.37 -8.63 12.33
N THR A 132 24.13 -7.63 12.76
CA THR A 132 23.58 -6.32 13.16
C THR A 132 24.12 -5.25 12.22
N SER A 133 23.22 -4.50 11.60
CA SER A 133 23.55 -3.30 10.82
C SER A 133 23.12 -2.06 11.59
N VAL A 134 23.83 -0.93 11.42
CA VAL A 134 23.50 0.33 12.12
C VAL A 134 23.25 1.42 11.09
N ILE A 135 22.03 1.95 11.08
CA ILE A 135 21.63 3.12 10.29
C ILE A 135 21.46 4.32 11.20
N GLU A 136 21.29 5.51 10.63
CA GLU A 136 20.81 6.68 11.38
C GLU A 136 19.40 7.07 10.91
N ILE A 137 18.53 7.51 11.82
CA ILE A 137 17.16 7.95 11.52
C ILE A 137 16.86 9.31 12.15
N ASP A 138 15.96 10.10 11.57
CA ASP A 138 15.38 11.29 12.22
C ASP A 138 14.01 11.00 12.85
N LYS A 139 13.43 12.00 13.54
CA LYS A 139 12.07 11.87 14.08
C LYS A 139 11.04 11.87 12.95
N ALA A 140 10.13 10.91 12.95
CA ALA A 140 9.02 10.83 12.01
C ALA A 140 8.12 12.08 12.06
N LYS A 141 7.77 12.63 10.91
CA LYS A 141 7.01 13.88 10.74
C LYS A 141 5.64 13.57 10.13
N ASN A 142 4.56 14.06 10.76
CA ASN A 142 3.20 13.89 10.25
C ASN A 142 2.99 14.76 8.99
N ILE A 143 2.43 14.19 7.93
CA ILE A 143 1.96 14.91 6.74
C ILE A 143 0.44 15.11 6.91
N GLY A 144 0.08 16.07 7.76
CA GLY A 144 -1.32 16.41 8.04
C GLY A 144 -2.05 16.97 6.81
N VAL A 145 -3.34 16.68 6.71
CA VAL A 145 -4.26 17.27 5.72
C VAL A 145 -5.60 17.58 6.38
N SER A 146 -6.38 18.49 5.81
CA SER A 146 -7.73 18.82 6.26
C SER A 146 -8.75 18.03 5.45
N LEU A 147 -9.32 16.97 6.02
CA LEU A 147 -10.43 16.23 5.39
C LEU A 147 -11.67 17.12 5.14
N PRO A 148 -12.08 18.01 6.06
CA PRO A 148 -13.16 18.97 5.80
C PRO A 148 -12.89 19.86 4.58
N GLU A 149 -11.65 20.32 4.36
CA GLU A 149 -11.30 21.15 3.20
C GLU A 149 -11.31 20.35 1.89
N ILE A 150 -10.72 19.15 1.89
CA ILE A 150 -10.70 18.24 0.73
C ILE A 150 -12.13 17.96 0.25
N LEU A 151 -13.03 17.63 1.19
CA LEU A 151 -14.41 17.26 0.86
C LEU A 151 -15.31 18.48 0.61
N THR A 152 -14.99 19.65 1.19
CA THR A 152 -15.58 20.93 0.79
C THR A 152 -15.26 21.25 -0.67
N ASN A 153 -14.03 20.99 -1.12
CA ASN A 153 -13.64 21.21 -2.52
C ASN A 153 -14.27 20.16 -3.45
N PHE A 154 -14.39 18.90 -3.02
CA PHE A 154 -15.21 17.91 -3.74
C PHE A 154 -16.65 18.41 -3.94
N LEU A 155 -17.30 18.90 -2.88
CA LEU A 155 -18.68 19.40 -2.95
C LEU A 155 -18.83 20.59 -3.91
N LYS A 156 -17.88 21.53 -3.93
CA LYS A 156 -17.86 22.67 -4.87
C LYS A 156 -17.68 22.24 -6.33
N GLU A 157 -16.84 21.24 -6.59
CA GLU A 157 -16.53 20.74 -7.94
C GLU A 157 -17.53 19.67 -8.41
N CYS A 158 -18.44 19.18 -7.54
CA CYS A 158 -19.33 18.04 -7.81
C CYS A 158 -20.32 18.27 -8.97
N GLU A 159 -20.74 19.50 -9.22
CA GLU A 159 -21.69 19.81 -10.30
C GLU A 159 -21.02 19.87 -11.68
N THR A 160 -19.74 20.26 -11.73
CA THR A 160 -18.97 20.47 -12.97
C THR A 160 -18.04 19.31 -13.31
N ASN A 161 -17.59 18.53 -12.32
CA ASN A 161 -16.72 17.37 -12.52
C ASN A 161 -17.55 16.08 -12.75
N PRO A 162 -17.50 15.46 -13.94
CA PRO A 162 -18.32 14.28 -14.26
C PRO A 162 -18.05 13.06 -13.38
N TYR A 163 -16.81 12.88 -12.91
CA TYR A 163 -16.40 11.78 -12.04
C TYR A 163 -16.89 12.00 -10.61
N TYR A 164 -16.86 13.23 -10.09
CA TYR A 164 -17.39 13.52 -8.76
C TYR A 164 -18.92 13.36 -8.75
N LYS A 165 -19.59 13.83 -9.81
CA LYS A 165 -21.03 13.65 -10.01
C LYS A 165 -21.45 12.18 -10.05
N GLU A 166 -20.68 11.33 -10.73
CA GLU A 166 -20.89 9.88 -10.78
C GLU A 166 -20.85 9.21 -9.40
N LEU A 167 -19.92 9.64 -8.54
CA LEU A 167 -19.72 9.05 -7.22
C LEU A 167 -20.57 9.69 -6.12
N SER A 168 -21.17 10.85 -6.40
CA SER A 168 -22.02 11.60 -5.46
C SER A 168 -23.14 10.77 -4.79
N PRO A 169 -23.84 9.81 -5.46
CA PRO A 169 -24.92 9.05 -4.83
C PRO A 169 -24.49 8.23 -3.59
N PHE A 170 -23.19 7.96 -3.41
CA PHE A 170 -22.69 7.22 -2.25
C PHE A 170 -22.75 7.99 -0.92
N PHE A 171 -22.68 9.33 -0.96
CA PHE A 171 -22.42 10.12 0.26
C PHE A 171 -22.78 11.62 0.18
N ILE A 172 -23.32 12.14 -0.92
CA ILE A 172 -23.39 13.60 -1.12
C ILE A 172 -24.31 14.32 -0.11
N ASP A 173 -25.37 13.66 0.36
CA ASP A 173 -26.30 14.25 1.32
C ASP A 173 -25.80 14.10 2.76
N GLU A 174 -25.24 12.94 3.12
CA GLU A 174 -24.47 12.76 4.35
C GLU A 174 -23.32 13.78 4.43
N LEU A 175 -22.57 14.00 3.36
CA LEU A 175 -21.41 14.90 3.35
C LEU A 175 -21.81 16.36 3.59
N LYS A 176 -22.91 16.84 3.00
CA LYS A 176 -23.45 18.18 3.28
C LYS A 176 -23.75 18.37 4.77
N LEU A 177 -24.37 17.36 5.39
CA LEU A 177 -24.68 17.39 6.83
C LEU A 177 -23.41 17.24 7.69
N GLN A 178 -22.47 16.37 7.32
CA GLN A 178 -21.19 16.19 8.02
C GLN A 178 -20.36 17.47 8.02
N LEU A 179 -20.34 18.21 6.91
CA LEU A 179 -19.69 19.52 6.82
C LEU A 179 -20.45 20.58 7.64
N LYS A 180 -21.79 20.63 7.55
CA LYS A 180 -22.65 21.54 8.35
C LYS A 180 -22.43 21.39 9.86
N PHE A 181 -22.26 20.16 10.34
CA PHE A 181 -22.07 19.85 11.76
C PHE A 181 -20.59 19.67 12.17
N ASN A 182 -19.65 19.79 11.23
CA ASN A 182 -18.21 19.60 11.47
C ASN A 182 -17.84 18.21 12.06
N VAL A 183 -18.49 17.14 11.58
CA VAL A 183 -18.29 15.75 12.03
C VAL A 183 -17.63 14.85 10.98
N VAL A 184 -17.07 15.43 9.92
CA VAL A 184 -16.42 14.72 8.79
C VAL A 184 -15.43 13.65 9.26
N GLU A 185 -14.58 13.99 10.23
CA GLU A 185 -13.45 13.14 10.67
C GLU A 185 -13.89 11.89 11.46
N LYS A 186 -15.18 11.81 11.86
CA LYS A 186 -15.79 10.58 12.40
C LYS A 186 -16.15 9.57 11.31
N TYR A 187 -16.39 10.01 10.06
CA TYR A 187 -16.91 9.18 8.96
C TYR A 187 -15.96 9.02 7.77
N TRP A 188 -14.96 9.90 7.65
CA TRP A 188 -13.97 9.91 6.58
C TRP A 188 -12.55 9.75 7.13
N TYR A 189 -11.71 9.01 6.40
CA TYR A 189 -10.34 8.74 6.83
C TYR A 189 -9.36 8.78 5.66
N ARG A 190 -8.11 9.16 5.94
CA ARG A 190 -6.99 9.11 4.99
C ARG A 190 -6.01 8.02 5.37
N LEU A 191 -5.85 7.02 4.51
CA LEU A 191 -4.88 5.93 4.65
C LEU A 191 -3.83 5.95 3.53
N ALA A 192 -2.86 5.03 3.64
CA ALA A 192 -1.98 4.61 2.54
C ALA A 192 -1.30 5.78 1.80
N GLY A 193 -0.50 6.57 2.51
CA GLY A 193 0.25 7.66 1.91
C GLY A 193 1.55 7.18 1.26
N SER A 194 1.54 6.99 -0.06
CA SER A 194 2.70 6.52 -0.86
C SER A 194 3.14 7.62 -1.83
N SER A 195 4.46 7.80 -2.03
CA SER A 195 5.00 8.93 -2.80
C SER A 195 6.21 8.56 -3.66
N VAL A 196 6.46 9.34 -4.71
CA VAL A 196 7.66 9.33 -5.56
C VAL A 196 8.17 10.75 -5.80
N TRP A 197 9.49 10.93 -5.89
CA TRP A 197 10.11 12.18 -6.33
C TRP A 197 10.02 12.32 -7.86
N LEU A 198 9.36 13.36 -8.34
CA LEU A 198 9.31 13.72 -9.75
C LEU A 198 10.46 14.70 -10.07
N GLU A 199 11.65 14.16 -10.37
CA GLU A 199 12.85 14.97 -10.68
C GLU A 199 12.59 16.04 -11.74
N GLN A 200 11.85 15.73 -12.80
CA GLN A 200 11.55 16.69 -13.86
C GLN A 200 10.77 17.91 -13.36
N TYR A 201 10.05 17.82 -12.25
CA TYR A 201 9.16 18.86 -11.73
C TYR A 201 9.60 19.42 -10.36
N GLY A 202 10.57 18.79 -9.68
CA GLY A 202 11.09 19.26 -8.39
C GLY A 202 10.11 19.08 -7.22
N VAL A 203 9.20 18.09 -7.33
CA VAL A 203 8.14 17.84 -6.34
C VAL A 203 8.04 16.36 -5.95
N HIS A 204 7.62 16.11 -4.71
CA HIS A 204 7.10 14.81 -4.31
C HIS A 204 5.65 14.68 -4.79
N PHE A 205 5.37 13.72 -5.67
CA PHE A 205 4.00 13.32 -5.99
C PHE A 205 3.56 12.26 -5.00
N MET A 206 2.43 12.46 -4.35
CA MET A 206 1.91 11.59 -3.30
C MET A 206 0.48 11.20 -3.60
N ILE A 207 0.17 9.93 -3.39
CA ILE A 207 -1.20 9.43 -3.41
C ILE A 207 -1.60 9.01 -2.00
N SER A 208 -2.89 9.13 -1.72
CA SER A 208 -3.50 8.68 -0.47
C SER A 208 -4.87 8.05 -0.76
N ARG A 209 -5.26 7.09 0.07
CA ARG A 209 -6.59 6.48 0.05
C ARG A 209 -7.51 7.30 0.94
N ILE A 210 -8.52 7.96 0.39
CA ILE A 210 -9.59 8.59 1.15
C ILE A 210 -10.79 7.65 1.13
N LEU A 211 -11.24 7.20 2.30
CA LEU A 211 -12.36 6.26 2.43
C LEU A 211 -13.51 6.84 3.24
N TYR A 212 -14.72 6.44 2.88
CA TYR A 212 -15.95 6.78 3.57
C TYR A 212 -16.53 5.55 4.25
N SER A 213 -16.76 5.65 5.57
CA SER A 213 -17.55 4.69 6.34
C SER A 213 -18.78 5.39 6.92
N PRO A 214 -20.01 5.04 6.47
CA PRO A 214 -21.24 5.63 7.01
C PRO A 214 -21.51 5.27 8.47
N LYS A 215 -20.78 4.29 9.03
CA LYS A 215 -20.87 3.84 10.43
C LYS A 215 -19.77 4.40 11.33
N GLY A 216 -18.86 5.23 10.79
CA GLY A 216 -17.69 5.72 11.52
C GLY A 216 -16.75 4.62 12.01
N ALA A 217 -16.65 3.51 11.25
CA ALA A 217 -15.79 2.38 11.57
C ALA A 217 -14.76 2.16 10.45
N ARG A 218 -13.47 2.32 10.76
CA ARG A 218 -12.36 2.30 9.78
C ARG A 218 -12.23 1.00 8.98
N ASN A 219 -12.73 -0.12 9.52
CA ASN A 219 -12.79 -1.43 8.87
C ASN A 219 -14.13 -1.72 8.17
N GLN A 220 -15.07 -0.77 8.11
CA GLN A 220 -16.33 -0.88 7.36
C GLN A 220 -16.54 0.31 6.40
N PRO A 221 -15.61 0.63 5.47
CA PRO A 221 -15.90 1.56 4.39
C PRO A 221 -16.82 0.95 3.34
N ILE A 222 -17.60 1.81 2.67
CA ILE A 222 -18.37 1.42 1.47
C ILE A 222 -17.65 1.83 0.17
N ILE A 223 -16.88 2.92 0.21
CA ILE A 223 -16.17 3.46 -0.97
C ILE A 223 -14.80 4.03 -0.59
N SER A 224 -13.88 3.94 -1.54
CA SER A 224 -12.48 4.29 -1.44
C SER A 224 -12.00 5.01 -2.70
N LEU A 225 -11.42 6.20 -2.54
CA LEU A 225 -10.96 7.06 -3.63
C LEU A 225 -9.46 7.35 -3.50
N THR A 226 -8.75 7.44 -4.63
CA THR A 226 -7.34 7.82 -4.65
C THR A 226 -7.22 9.34 -4.81
N TYR A 227 -6.68 9.99 -3.78
CA TYR A 227 -6.41 11.43 -3.78
C TYR A 227 -4.95 11.68 -4.10
N ALA A 228 -4.67 12.56 -5.07
CA ALA A 228 -3.33 12.93 -5.49
C ALA A 228 -2.97 14.34 -5.03
N GLN A 229 -1.80 14.45 -4.40
CA GLN A 229 -1.23 15.68 -3.85
C GLN A 229 0.21 15.82 -4.35
N ILE A 230 0.71 17.06 -4.39
CA ILE A 230 2.12 17.34 -4.65
C ILE A 230 2.70 18.21 -3.54
N PHE A 231 3.95 17.95 -3.19
CA PHE A 231 4.67 18.63 -2.13
C PHE A 231 6.02 19.13 -2.66
N SER A 232 6.51 20.25 -2.12
CA SER A 232 7.88 20.70 -2.36
C SER A 232 8.90 19.69 -1.80
N LYS A 233 10.19 19.87 -2.14
CA LYS A 233 11.31 19.16 -1.50
C LYS A 233 11.30 19.18 0.04
N ASP A 234 10.69 20.21 0.64
CA ASP A 234 10.59 20.42 2.09
C ASP A 234 9.28 19.85 2.69
N TRP A 235 8.54 19.03 1.94
CA TRP A 235 7.24 18.46 2.31
C TRP A 235 6.14 19.51 2.62
N LYS A 236 6.24 20.70 2.01
CA LYS A 236 5.18 21.73 2.01
C LYS A 236 4.17 21.41 0.90
N GLU A 237 2.88 21.29 1.21
CA GLU A 237 1.86 20.98 0.20
C GLU A 237 1.73 22.13 -0.81
N LEU A 238 1.78 21.83 -2.11
CA LEU A 238 1.59 22.81 -3.17
C LEU A 238 0.14 22.73 -3.67
N THR A 239 -0.66 23.72 -3.32
CA THR A 239 -2.07 23.81 -3.72
C THR A 239 -2.24 24.77 -4.89
N ASN A 240 -3.33 24.64 -5.65
CA ASN A 240 -3.59 25.43 -6.87
C ASN A 240 -2.42 25.41 -7.87
N THR A 241 -1.68 24.31 -7.91
CA THR A 241 -0.49 24.12 -8.74
C THR A 241 -0.82 23.17 -9.89
N LYS A 242 -0.46 23.52 -11.12
CA LYS A 242 -0.62 22.67 -12.30
C LYS A 242 0.72 22.08 -12.73
N LEU A 243 0.75 20.81 -13.11
CA LEU A 243 1.89 20.19 -13.79
C LEU A 243 1.55 20.02 -15.28
N ILE A 244 2.47 20.41 -16.17
CA ILE A 244 2.36 20.13 -17.61
C ILE A 244 2.99 18.77 -17.89
N VAL A 245 2.19 17.73 -18.02
CA VAL A 245 2.65 16.33 -18.04
C VAL A 245 2.50 15.68 -19.41
N PRO A 246 3.41 14.75 -19.81
CA PRO A 246 3.22 13.97 -21.04
C PRO A 246 2.00 13.08 -20.91
N THR A 247 1.11 13.11 -21.91
CA THR A 247 -0.15 12.35 -21.96
C THR A 247 -0.26 11.51 -23.23
N ASN A 248 -1.24 10.59 -23.28
CA ASN A 248 -1.63 9.91 -24.51
C ASN A 248 -2.69 10.71 -25.29
N TYR A 249 -2.80 10.45 -26.59
CA TYR A 249 -3.93 10.95 -27.37
C TYR A 249 -5.22 10.21 -27.00
N ILE A 250 -6.32 10.96 -26.89
CA ILE A 250 -7.70 10.47 -26.79
C ILE A 250 -8.55 11.28 -27.78
N GLU A 251 -9.29 10.56 -28.62
CA GLU A 251 -10.20 11.17 -29.59
C GLU A 251 -11.26 12.03 -28.88
N GLY A 252 -11.32 13.32 -29.23
CA GLY A 252 -12.25 14.29 -28.63
C GLY A 252 -11.80 14.90 -27.30
N MET A 253 -10.53 14.77 -26.89
CA MET A 253 -9.89 15.79 -26.05
C MET A 253 -9.65 17.07 -26.87
N GLU A 254 -9.46 18.21 -26.20
CA GLU A 254 -9.00 19.44 -26.87
C GLU A 254 -7.65 19.20 -27.56
N ASP A 255 -7.45 19.80 -28.74
CA ASP A 255 -6.25 19.57 -29.54
C ASP A 255 -5.05 20.34 -28.98
N THR A 256 -4.41 19.77 -27.96
CA THR A 256 -3.09 20.22 -27.49
C THR A 256 -2.03 19.91 -28.55
N GLU A 257 -1.23 20.91 -28.89
CA GLU A 257 -0.13 20.85 -29.85
C GLU A 257 0.86 19.74 -29.49
N VAL A 258 1.18 18.94 -30.50
CA VAL A 258 2.17 17.87 -30.42
C VAL A 258 3.56 18.50 -30.57
N ILE A 259 4.38 18.42 -29.54
CA ILE A 259 5.78 18.85 -29.57
C ILE A 259 6.66 17.59 -29.46
N ASP A 260 7.62 17.42 -30.36
CA ASP A 260 8.53 16.27 -30.42
C ASP A 260 7.80 14.90 -30.37
N ASP A 261 6.71 14.78 -31.15
CA ASP A 261 5.80 13.64 -31.18
C ASP A 261 5.20 13.25 -29.81
N GLN A 262 5.07 14.22 -28.88
CA GLN A 262 4.48 14.07 -27.55
C GLN A 262 3.39 15.13 -27.33
N ARG A 263 2.23 14.71 -26.81
CA ARG A 263 1.18 15.62 -26.31
C ARG A 263 1.37 15.87 -24.82
N PHE A 264 0.97 17.05 -24.36
CA PHE A 264 1.01 17.42 -22.94
C PHE A 264 -0.36 17.84 -22.44
N GLU A 265 -0.61 17.63 -21.15
CA GLU A 265 -1.85 17.95 -20.44
C GLU A 265 -1.55 18.72 -19.15
N ALA A 266 -2.47 19.58 -18.69
CA ALA A 266 -2.27 20.43 -17.53
C ALA A 266 -3.06 19.95 -16.30
N LEU A 267 -2.44 19.09 -15.49
CA LEU A 267 -3.11 18.51 -14.32
C LEU A 267 -3.00 19.44 -13.10
N LYS A 268 -4.14 19.91 -12.59
CA LYS A 268 -4.28 20.74 -11.38
C LYS A 268 -4.26 19.87 -10.12
N PHE A 269 -3.44 20.25 -9.14
CA PHE A 269 -3.32 19.58 -7.84
C PHE A 269 -3.71 20.48 -6.66
N PRO A 270 -4.15 19.88 -5.53
CA PRO A 270 -4.47 18.46 -5.36
C PRO A 270 -5.87 18.09 -5.90
N TYR A 271 -6.10 16.82 -6.27
CA TYR A 271 -7.40 16.35 -6.80
C TYR A 271 -7.63 14.84 -6.60
N PHE A 272 -8.88 14.38 -6.73
CA PHE A 272 -9.17 12.94 -6.77
C PHE A 272 -8.93 12.39 -8.17
N LEU A 273 -8.08 11.37 -8.28
CA LEU A 273 -7.80 10.71 -9.55
C LEU A 273 -9.07 10.01 -10.07
N PRO A 274 -9.52 10.28 -11.32
CA PRO A 274 -10.65 9.59 -11.95
C PRO A 274 -10.30 8.15 -12.35
N ILE A 275 -9.85 7.33 -11.39
CA ILE A 275 -9.58 5.90 -11.62
C ILE A 275 -10.92 5.17 -11.77
N PRO A 276 -11.16 4.46 -12.88
CA PRO A 276 -12.43 3.80 -13.12
C PRO A 276 -12.56 2.53 -12.26
N PHE A 277 -13.77 2.26 -11.77
CA PHE A 277 -14.12 1.02 -11.10
C PHE A 277 -15.60 0.71 -11.22
N TRP A 278 -15.91 -0.59 -11.12
CA TRP A 278 -17.28 -1.06 -11.04
C TRP A 278 -17.91 -0.66 -9.70
N HIS A 279 -19.12 -0.13 -9.74
CA HIS A 279 -19.89 0.16 -8.56
C HIS A 279 -21.41 0.04 -8.78
N ASP A 280 -22.13 0.01 -7.67
CA ASP A 280 -23.58 -0.09 -7.56
C ASP A 280 -23.95 0.55 -6.21
N TYR A 281 -24.44 1.80 -6.26
CA TYR A 281 -24.73 2.61 -5.08
C TYR A 281 -26.06 2.24 -4.39
N ASP A 282 -26.96 1.53 -5.09
CA ASP A 282 -28.21 1.04 -4.51
C ASP A 282 -27.96 -0.20 -3.61
N ASN A 283 -26.85 -0.90 -3.80
CA ASN A 283 -26.46 -2.06 -3.01
C ASN A 283 -25.01 -1.94 -2.55
N VAL A 284 -24.82 -1.35 -1.36
CA VAL A 284 -23.50 -1.10 -0.72
C VAL A 284 -23.14 -2.11 0.39
N GLU A 285 -24.03 -3.05 0.70
CA GLU A 285 -23.84 -3.95 1.83
C GLU A 285 -22.72 -4.97 1.56
N HIS A 286 -21.77 -5.09 2.50
CA HIS A 286 -20.59 -5.96 2.42
C HIS A 286 -19.70 -5.77 1.16
N LYS A 287 -19.76 -4.60 0.50
CA LYS A 287 -18.93 -4.28 -0.67
C LYS A 287 -18.00 -3.10 -0.38
N TYR A 288 -16.78 -3.21 -0.89
CA TYR A 288 -15.73 -2.21 -0.76
C TYR A 288 -15.39 -1.66 -2.14
N TYR A 289 -16.01 -0.54 -2.51
CA TYR A 289 -15.86 0.03 -3.85
C TYR A 289 -14.61 0.88 -4.02
N GLY A 290 -14.03 0.84 -5.22
CA GLY A 290 -12.90 1.66 -5.62
C GLY A 290 -11.51 1.11 -5.27
N PRO A 291 -10.44 1.88 -5.57
CA PRO A 291 -9.06 1.45 -5.35
C PRO A 291 -8.69 1.27 -3.87
N GLU A 292 -8.04 0.15 -3.55
CA GLU A 292 -7.54 -0.19 -2.21
C GLU A 292 -6.02 -0.39 -2.19
N ASP A 293 -5.42 -0.06 -1.05
CA ASP A 293 -3.98 -0.18 -0.73
C ASP A 293 -3.02 0.35 -1.83
N PRO A 294 -3.27 1.54 -2.41
CA PRO A 294 -2.53 2.00 -3.58
C PRO A 294 -1.04 2.23 -3.26
N ARG A 295 -0.18 1.82 -4.19
CA ARG A 295 1.28 1.97 -4.18
C ARG A 295 1.71 2.68 -5.47
N ILE A 296 2.74 3.50 -5.40
CA ILE A 296 3.24 4.25 -6.57
C ILE A 296 4.71 3.97 -6.81
N LEU A 297 5.07 3.88 -8.09
CA LEU A 297 6.44 3.82 -8.58
C LEU A 297 6.54 4.67 -9.87
N LEU A 298 7.77 4.86 -10.38
CA LEU A 298 7.99 5.49 -11.68
C LEU A 298 8.30 4.44 -12.74
N VAL A 299 7.74 4.63 -13.93
CA VAL A 299 8.06 3.88 -15.14
C VAL A 299 8.50 4.84 -16.25
N LYS A 300 9.45 4.40 -17.08
CA LYS A 300 9.92 5.15 -18.25
C LYS A 300 9.11 4.71 -19.47
N ASN A 301 8.39 5.62 -20.09
CA ASN A 301 7.57 5.30 -21.28
C ASN A 301 8.42 5.22 -22.56
N THR A 302 7.81 4.78 -23.66
CA THR A 302 8.48 4.59 -24.98
C THR A 302 9.02 5.88 -25.59
N LYS A 303 8.57 7.05 -25.13
CA LYS A 303 9.07 8.38 -25.51
C LYS A 303 10.18 8.89 -24.59
N GLY A 304 10.52 8.12 -23.55
CA GLY A 304 11.64 8.39 -22.64
C GLY A 304 11.27 9.13 -21.36
N TYR A 305 10.02 9.57 -21.19
CA TYR A 305 9.56 10.28 -20.00
C TYR A 305 9.35 9.32 -18.83
N LEU A 306 9.75 9.74 -17.63
CA LEU A 306 9.37 9.08 -16.38
C LEU A 306 7.97 9.55 -15.95
N GLU A 307 7.04 8.61 -15.84
CA GLU A 307 5.66 8.83 -15.41
C GLU A 307 5.31 7.96 -14.19
N PRO A 308 4.38 8.40 -13.32
CA PRO A 308 3.90 7.60 -12.21
C PRO A 308 3.03 6.43 -12.66
N LEU A 309 3.22 5.27 -12.04
CA LEU A 309 2.36 4.09 -12.16
C LEU A 309 1.82 3.73 -10.78
N ILE A 310 0.50 3.66 -10.65
CA ILE A 310 -0.20 3.26 -9.43
C ILE A 310 -0.57 1.79 -9.53
N ILE A 311 -0.21 0.99 -8.52
CA ILE A 311 -0.64 -0.40 -8.34
C ILE A 311 -1.62 -0.44 -7.17
N PHE A 312 -2.78 -1.04 -7.36
CA PHE A 312 -3.82 -1.15 -6.32
C PHE A 312 -4.56 -2.48 -6.46
N ASN A 313 -5.40 -2.81 -5.48
CA ASN A 313 -6.39 -3.87 -5.62
C ASN A 313 -7.80 -3.29 -5.55
N ALA A 314 -8.77 -3.91 -6.22
CA ALA A 314 -10.15 -3.41 -6.24
C ALA A 314 -11.16 -4.55 -6.42
N TYR A 315 -12.35 -4.35 -5.87
CA TYR A 315 -13.52 -5.20 -6.09
C TYR A 315 -14.14 -4.90 -7.47
N HIS A 316 -14.47 -5.94 -8.23
CA HIS A 316 -15.12 -5.82 -9.54
C HIS A 316 -15.95 -7.05 -9.88
N ARG A 317 -16.79 -6.91 -10.90
CA ARG A 317 -17.60 -8.00 -11.47
C ARG A 317 -17.06 -8.46 -12.83
N LYS A 318 -17.39 -9.69 -13.20
CA LYS A 318 -17.35 -10.19 -14.58
C LYS A 318 -18.61 -11.01 -14.85
N LEU A 319 -19.02 -11.07 -16.11
CA LEU A 319 -20.06 -12.00 -16.54
C LEU A 319 -19.43 -13.36 -16.91
N SER A 320 -20.07 -14.43 -16.46
CA SER A 320 -19.85 -15.80 -16.90
C SER A 320 -21.12 -16.29 -17.61
N ARG A 321 -20.96 -17.20 -18.59
CA ARG A 321 -22.08 -17.94 -19.17
C ARG A 321 -22.21 -19.25 -18.40
N TYR A 322 -23.43 -19.57 -18.00
CA TYR A 322 -23.78 -20.80 -17.31
C TYR A 322 -24.87 -21.50 -18.12
N ASP A 323 -24.77 -22.82 -18.22
CA ASP A 323 -25.79 -23.69 -18.79
C ASP A 323 -26.60 -24.22 -17.61
N ASP A 324 -27.90 -23.98 -17.56
CA ASP A 324 -28.76 -24.35 -16.42
C ASP A 324 -29.54 -25.65 -16.64
N ASP A 325 -29.25 -26.38 -17.73
CA ASP A 325 -29.81 -27.68 -18.11
C ASP A 325 -31.35 -27.70 -18.31
N GLU A 326 -32.06 -26.58 -18.09
CA GLU A 326 -33.52 -26.46 -18.22
C GLU A 326 -33.97 -25.75 -19.51
N ASP A 327 -33.17 -24.85 -20.08
CA ASP A 327 -33.46 -24.12 -21.34
C ASP A 327 -32.32 -24.28 -22.38
N ASP A 328 -32.63 -24.15 -23.68
CA ASP A 328 -31.69 -24.18 -24.82
C ASP A 328 -30.72 -22.96 -24.88
N GLY A 329 -30.48 -22.27 -23.76
CA GLY A 329 -29.91 -20.92 -23.71
C GLY A 329 -28.99 -20.63 -22.53
N LEU A 330 -27.73 -20.31 -22.82
CA LEU A 330 -26.72 -19.93 -21.82
C LEU A 330 -27.09 -18.65 -21.04
N VAL A 331 -27.44 -18.79 -19.77
CA VAL A 331 -27.74 -17.69 -18.85
C VAL A 331 -26.46 -16.93 -18.45
N LEU A 332 -26.56 -15.59 -18.34
CA LEU A 332 -25.47 -14.73 -17.88
C LEU A 332 -25.46 -14.62 -16.35
N LYS A 333 -24.49 -15.27 -15.71
CA LYS A 333 -24.24 -15.18 -14.27
C LYS A 333 -23.21 -14.10 -13.97
N GLN A 334 -23.46 -13.30 -12.93
CA GLN A 334 -22.50 -12.30 -12.45
C GLN A 334 -21.58 -12.91 -11.38
N ASP A 335 -20.28 -12.96 -11.67
CA ASP A 335 -19.22 -13.34 -10.73
C ASP A 335 -18.49 -12.10 -10.19
N PHE A 336 -18.09 -12.17 -8.91
CA PHE A 336 -17.30 -11.12 -8.26
C PHE A 336 -15.89 -11.59 -7.90
N TYR A 337 -14.96 -10.63 -7.92
CA TYR A 337 -13.53 -10.83 -7.67
C TYR A 337 -12.92 -9.59 -7.02
N ARG A 338 -11.86 -9.79 -6.23
CA ARG A 338 -10.92 -8.73 -5.84
C ARG A 338 -9.60 -8.96 -6.58
N SER A 339 -9.30 -8.15 -7.58
CA SER A 339 -8.11 -8.31 -8.44
C SER A 339 -7.10 -7.20 -8.21
N MET A 340 -5.85 -7.45 -8.64
CA MET A 340 -4.84 -6.41 -8.77
C MET A 340 -5.04 -5.62 -10.07
N PHE A 341 -4.79 -4.31 -10.01
CA PHE A 341 -4.87 -3.39 -11.13
C PHE A 341 -3.63 -2.48 -11.16
N MET A 342 -3.35 -1.92 -12.33
CA MET A 342 -2.42 -0.80 -12.49
C MET A 342 -3.10 0.37 -13.20
N SER A 343 -2.75 1.60 -12.84
CA SER A 343 -3.29 2.81 -13.47
C SER A 343 -2.26 3.93 -13.57
N TRP A 344 -2.34 4.69 -14.65
CA TRP A 344 -1.46 5.82 -14.96
C TRP A 344 -2.18 7.14 -14.65
N PRO A 345 -1.72 7.97 -13.70
CA PRO A 345 -2.31 9.28 -13.42
C PRO A 345 -2.24 10.27 -14.58
N TRP A 346 -1.31 10.08 -15.53
CA TRP A 346 -1.08 10.96 -16.68
C TRP A 346 -1.54 10.37 -18.01
N GLN A 347 -2.09 9.14 -18.01
CA GLN A 347 -2.72 8.57 -19.20
C GLN A 347 -4.21 8.38 -18.93
N PHE A 348 -5.01 8.54 -19.98
CA PHE A 348 -6.47 8.56 -19.90
C PHE A 348 -7.09 7.49 -20.81
N GLN A 349 -8.36 7.19 -20.55
CA GLN A 349 -9.23 6.34 -21.35
C GLN A 349 -10.65 6.93 -21.37
N LYS A 350 -11.41 6.61 -22.42
CA LYS A 350 -12.87 6.80 -22.44
C LYS A 350 -13.58 5.54 -21.97
N GLY A 351 -14.66 5.71 -21.20
CA GLY A 351 -15.42 4.59 -20.65
C GLY A 351 -14.65 3.77 -19.62
N LYS A 352 -15.33 2.76 -19.07
CA LYS A 352 -14.76 1.83 -18.08
C LYS A 352 -15.08 0.32 -18.27
N PRO A 353 -15.30 -0.20 -19.50
CA PRO A 353 -15.70 -1.60 -19.68
C PRO A 353 -14.63 -2.62 -19.22
N ASN A 354 -13.36 -2.22 -19.23
CA ASN A 354 -12.23 -2.96 -18.67
C ASN A 354 -12.40 -3.26 -17.17
N THR A 355 -12.97 -2.33 -16.39
CA THR A 355 -13.21 -2.49 -14.94
C THR A 355 -14.61 -2.97 -14.63
N ASP A 356 -15.62 -2.50 -15.37
CA ASP A 356 -17.05 -2.81 -15.14
C ASP A 356 -17.50 -4.17 -15.69
N GLY A 357 -16.71 -4.75 -16.60
CA GLY A 357 -17.00 -6.02 -17.27
C GLY A 357 -18.02 -5.93 -18.41
N MET A 358 -18.64 -4.77 -18.60
CA MET A 358 -19.58 -4.43 -19.68
C MET A 358 -19.44 -2.96 -20.08
N GLY A 359 -19.79 -2.61 -21.33
CA GLY A 359 -20.01 -1.22 -21.72
C GLY A 359 -21.30 -0.67 -21.10
N ASN A 360 -21.34 0.63 -20.84
CA ASN A 360 -22.54 1.32 -20.37
C ASN A 360 -22.55 2.72 -20.99
N LYS A 361 -23.58 3.03 -21.78
CA LYS A 361 -23.75 4.30 -22.49
C LYS A 361 -23.70 5.53 -21.59
N GLU A 362 -24.02 5.39 -20.30
CA GLU A 362 -23.87 6.46 -19.31
C GLU A 362 -22.39 6.85 -19.08
N PHE A 363 -21.49 5.89 -19.19
CA PHE A 363 -20.08 6.00 -18.85
C PHE A 363 -19.15 6.01 -20.08
N ASP A 364 -19.58 5.47 -21.22
CA ASP A 364 -18.74 5.21 -22.39
C ASP A 364 -18.00 6.48 -22.92
N ASP A 365 -18.63 7.66 -22.85
CA ASP A 365 -18.03 8.94 -23.25
C ASP A 365 -17.26 9.66 -22.12
N LYS A 366 -17.37 9.21 -20.86
CA LYS A 366 -16.68 9.84 -19.72
C LYS A 366 -15.19 9.54 -19.76
N LEU A 367 -14.39 10.53 -19.35
CA LEU A 367 -12.94 10.42 -19.25
C LEU A 367 -12.51 9.89 -17.89
N TYR A 368 -11.62 8.91 -17.89
CA TYR A 368 -11.00 8.32 -16.70
C TYR A 368 -9.48 8.20 -16.86
N ASN A 369 -8.74 8.00 -15.77
CA ASN A 369 -7.37 7.52 -15.86
C ASN A 369 -7.34 6.12 -16.47
N LYS A 370 -6.35 5.86 -17.33
CA LYS A 370 -6.12 4.54 -17.92
C LYS A 370 -5.84 3.53 -16.79
N ALA A 371 -6.65 2.47 -16.71
CA ALA A 371 -6.50 1.40 -15.72
C ALA A 371 -6.56 0.02 -16.37
N ILE A 372 -5.85 -0.96 -15.84
CA ILE A 372 -5.72 -2.31 -16.44
C ILE A 372 -5.73 -3.39 -15.35
N GLU A 373 -6.59 -4.40 -15.50
CA GLU A 373 -6.65 -5.61 -14.67
C GLU A 373 -5.40 -6.47 -14.91
N LEU A 374 -4.63 -6.76 -13.85
CA LEU A 374 -3.46 -7.64 -13.93
C LEU A 374 -3.91 -9.11 -13.95
N LYS A 375 -3.52 -9.87 -14.98
CA LYS A 375 -3.98 -11.25 -15.23
C LYS A 375 -2.82 -12.20 -15.42
N ILE A 376 -2.80 -13.31 -14.69
CA ILE A 376 -1.74 -14.32 -14.84
C ILE A 376 -2.10 -15.28 -15.98
N LYS A 377 -1.26 -15.35 -17.01
CA LYS A 377 -1.41 -16.22 -18.19
C LYS A 377 -1.58 -17.67 -17.76
N ASN A 378 -2.54 -18.36 -18.39
CA ASN A 378 -2.85 -19.78 -18.20
C ASN A 378 -3.29 -20.17 -16.77
N ILE A 379 -3.76 -19.21 -15.96
CA ILE A 379 -4.31 -19.46 -14.61
C ILE A 379 -5.73 -18.87 -14.51
N PRO A 380 -6.73 -19.62 -14.02
CA PRO A 380 -8.08 -19.09 -13.78
C PRO A 380 -8.08 -17.89 -12.83
N ARG A 381 -9.02 -16.96 -13.04
CA ARG A 381 -9.12 -15.75 -12.20
C ARG A 381 -9.39 -16.15 -10.74
N GLN A 382 -8.47 -15.76 -9.87
CA GLN A 382 -8.51 -16.03 -8.43
C GLN A 382 -9.54 -15.10 -7.77
N LYS A 383 -10.33 -15.60 -6.81
CA LYS A 383 -11.38 -14.80 -6.13
C LYS A 383 -10.83 -13.58 -5.37
N LYS A 384 -9.61 -13.67 -4.82
CA LYS A 384 -8.96 -12.59 -4.06
C LYS A 384 -7.47 -12.51 -4.39
N GLN A 385 -7.02 -11.34 -4.82
CA GLN A 385 -5.62 -10.98 -5.02
C GLN A 385 -5.39 -9.60 -4.34
N LYS A 386 -4.42 -9.54 -3.43
CA LYS A 386 -3.99 -8.31 -2.74
C LYS A 386 -2.50 -8.40 -2.39
N ASN A 387 -1.88 -7.28 -2.01
CA ASN A 387 -0.52 -7.20 -1.46
C ASN A 387 0.65 -7.61 -2.39
N TRP A 388 0.56 -7.46 -3.71
CA TRP A 388 1.72 -7.65 -4.59
C TRP A 388 2.72 -6.47 -4.43
N THR A 389 4.01 -6.76 -4.40
CA THR A 389 5.06 -5.73 -4.25
C THR A 389 5.73 -5.44 -5.61
N PRO A 390 5.57 -4.24 -6.19
CA PRO A 390 6.10 -3.90 -7.51
C PRO A 390 7.60 -3.53 -7.50
N PHE A 391 8.28 -3.79 -8.62
CA PHE A 391 9.65 -3.35 -8.89
C PHE A 391 10.00 -3.34 -10.40
N ILE A 392 11.01 -2.55 -10.78
CA ILE A 392 11.47 -2.36 -12.17
C ILE A 392 12.91 -2.85 -12.36
N SER A 393 13.20 -3.42 -13.53
CA SER A 393 14.54 -3.90 -13.89
C SER A 393 15.32 -2.86 -14.69
N ASP A 394 16.41 -2.36 -14.11
CA ASP A 394 17.42 -1.51 -14.75
C ASP A 394 17.99 -2.17 -16.01
N ASN A 395 18.24 -3.48 -15.96
CA ASN A 395 18.79 -4.24 -17.08
C ASN A 395 17.81 -4.26 -18.27
N LEU A 396 16.52 -4.58 -18.03
CA LEU A 396 15.50 -4.54 -19.09
C LEU A 396 15.25 -3.12 -19.60
N ARG A 397 15.24 -2.11 -18.72
CA ARG A 397 15.14 -0.69 -19.09
C ARG A 397 16.30 -0.27 -20.00
N THR A 398 17.52 -0.68 -19.67
CA THR A 398 18.74 -0.38 -20.44
C THR A 398 18.69 -1.05 -21.83
N ILE A 399 18.23 -2.30 -21.91
CA ILE A 399 18.09 -3.04 -23.18
C ILE A 399 17.04 -2.41 -24.10
N HIS A 400 15.90 -1.96 -23.56
CA HIS A 400 14.80 -1.43 -24.37
C HIS A 400 14.81 0.10 -24.53
N GLY A 401 15.56 0.83 -23.70
CA GLY A 401 15.51 2.29 -23.58
C GLY A 401 14.36 2.82 -22.70
N TYR A 402 13.37 1.98 -22.41
CA TYR A 402 12.14 2.25 -21.67
C TYR A 402 11.68 1.01 -20.87
N ASP A 403 10.71 1.18 -19.97
CA ASP A 403 10.15 0.09 -19.17
C ASP A 403 9.05 -0.65 -19.94
N LYS A 404 9.43 -1.75 -20.60
CA LYS A 404 8.46 -2.65 -21.24
C LYS A 404 7.69 -3.52 -20.23
N PHE A 405 8.27 -3.78 -19.05
CA PHE A 405 7.74 -4.71 -18.07
C PHE A 405 7.83 -4.15 -16.65
N VAL A 406 6.80 -4.42 -15.86
CA VAL A 406 6.83 -4.31 -14.39
C VAL A 406 6.90 -5.71 -13.78
N ASN A 407 7.67 -5.87 -12.71
CA ASN A 407 7.77 -7.13 -11.98
C ASN A 407 7.08 -6.99 -10.63
N PHE A 408 6.58 -8.12 -10.10
CA PHE A 408 5.94 -8.18 -8.79
C PHE A 408 6.47 -9.36 -7.99
N VAL A 409 6.79 -9.13 -6.72
CA VAL A 409 6.82 -10.24 -5.75
C VAL A 409 5.37 -10.63 -5.49
N TYR A 410 5.02 -11.84 -5.95
CA TYR A 410 3.69 -12.42 -5.79
C TYR A 410 3.55 -13.09 -4.42
N ARG A 411 4.62 -13.77 -3.98
CA ARG A 411 4.69 -14.45 -2.68
C ARG A 411 6.11 -14.35 -2.11
N TRP A 412 6.23 -13.93 -0.85
CA TRP A 412 7.51 -13.84 -0.14
C TRP A 412 7.93 -15.20 0.44
N ALA A 413 7.00 -15.92 1.07
CA ALA A 413 7.23 -17.26 1.60
C ALA A 413 7.20 -18.29 0.48
N ASN A 414 8.32 -18.98 0.22
CA ASN A 414 8.54 -19.77 -1.00
C ASN A 414 8.46 -18.87 -2.23
N PHE A 415 9.58 -18.19 -2.49
CA PHE A 415 9.61 -16.96 -3.28
C PHE A 415 9.11 -17.12 -4.73
N GLU A 416 8.21 -16.21 -5.14
CA GLU A 416 7.59 -16.20 -6.49
C GLU A 416 7.54 -14.78 -7.08
N VAL A 417 7.96 -14.68 -8.34
CA VAL A 417 8.00 -13.42 -9.11
C VAL A 417 7.15 -13.53 -10.35
N LEU A 418 6.28 -12.53 -10.55
CA LEU A 418 5.58 -12.28 -11.80
C LEU A 418 6.29 -11.18 -12.59
N LYS A 419 6.26 -11.29 -13.92
CA LYS A 419 6.57 -10.22 -14.86
C LYS A 419 5.33 -9.94 -15.69
N CYS A 420 4.91 -8.68 -15.75
CA CYS A 420 3.74 -8.22 -16.48
C CYS A 420 4.14 -7.21 -17.56
N ASP A 421 3.52 -7.29 -18.72
CA ASP A 421 3.76 -6.38 -19.84
C ASP A 421 3.06 -5.02 -19.62
N LEU A 422 3.70 -3.93 -20.03
CA LEU A 422 3.20 -2.56 -19.92
C LEU A 422 2.80 -1.95 -21.28
N ILE A 423 3.09 -2.63 -22.39
CA ILE A 423 3.07 -2.07 -23.75
C ILE A 423 2.23 -2.95 -24.70
N ASP A 424 2.74 -4.14 -25.06
CA ASP A 424 2.19 -4.97 -26.15
C ASP A 424 0.90 -5.69 -25.74
N ASP A 425 0.94 -6.34 -24.56
CA ASP A 425 -0.13 -7.18 -23.99
C ASP A 425 -0.38 -6.69 -22.55
N SER A 426 -0.70 -5.40 -22.47
CA SER A 426 -0.68 -4.63 -21.21
C SER A 426 -1.49 -5.32 -20.10
N GLY A 427 -0.84 -5.56 -18.97
CA GLY A 427 -1.41 -6.20 -17.77
C GLY A 427 -1.39 -7.73 -17.78
N SER A 428 -0.87 -8.33 -18.85
CA SER A 428 -0.74 -9.77 -18.99
C SER A 428 0.57 -10.26 -18.36
N CYS A 429 0.45 -11.10 -17.33
CA CYS A 429 1.52 -11.49 -16.42
C CYS A 429 1.92 -12.95 -16.58
N SER A 430 3.19 -13.28 -16.35
CA SER A 430 3.68 -14.66 -16.25
C SER A 430 4.70 -14.81 -15.13
N PHE A 431 4.79 -16.02 -14.55
CA PHE A 431 5.82 -16.30 -13.56
C PHE A 431 7.20 -16.38 -14.24
N THR A 432 8.11 -15.48 -13.86
CA THR A 432 9.53 -15.54 -14.24
C THR A 432 10.34 -16.39 -13.28
N TYR A 433 9.92 -16.49 -12.02
CA TYR A 433 10.56 -17.33 -11.01
C TYR A 433 9.56 -17.91 -10.01
N ARG A 434 9.74 -19.17 -9.62
CA ARG A 434 9.02 -19.83 -8.53
C ARG A 434 9.97 -20.81 -7.84
N LEU A 435 10.21 -20.64 -6.54
CA LEU A 435 11.09 -21.55 -5.80
C LEU A 435 10.50 -22.99 -5.73
N ASN A 436 9.17 -23.12 -5.65
CA ASN A 436 8.47 -24.40 -5.75
C ASN A 436 7.28 -24.31 -6.72
N HIS A 437 7.47 -24.86 -7.92
CA HIS A 437 6.45 -24.90 -8.98
C HIS A 437 5.16 -25.69 -8.63
N ARG A 438 5.14 -26.46 -7.52
CA ARG A 438 3.98 -27.29 -7.12
C ARG A 438 2.96 -26.56 -6.25
N ILE A 439 3.27 -25.37 -5.74
CA ILE A 439 2.34 -24.64 -4.86
C ILE A 439 1.22 -24.02 -5.71
N SER A 440 -0.03 -24.09 -5.25
CA SER A 440 -1.15 -23.41 -5.91
C SER A 440 -1.06 -21.89 -5.74
N THR A 441 -1.62 -21.13 -6.67
CA THR A 441 -1.88 -19.69 -6.48
C THR A 441 -2.89 -19.42 -5.36
N GLU A 442 -3.71 -20.40 -5.03
CA GLU A 442 -4.72 -20.35 -3.96
C GLU A 442 -4.13 -20.61 -2.56
N SER A 443 -2.91 -21.17 -2.49
CA SER A 443 -2.24 -21.42 -1.21
C SER A 443 -1.90 -20.11 -0.48
N GLN A 444 -1.91 -20.14 0.86
CA GLN A 444 -1.64 -18.96 1.69
C GLN A 444 -0.32 -18.25 1.31
N VAL A 445 -0.36 -16.92 1.26
CA VAL A 445 0.79 -16.07 0.87
C VAL A 445 1.86 -15.98 1.97
N GLY A 446 1.47 -16.25 3.23
CA GLY A 446 2.30 -16.11 4.42
C GLY A 446 2.15 -14.74 5.12
N PRO A 447 2.87 -14.53 6.23
CA PRO A 447 2.79 -13.31 7.05
C PRO A 447 3.50 -12.10 6.42
N LEU A 448 4.56 -12.30 5.62
CA LEU A 448 5.22 -11.24 4.85
C LEU A 448 4.47 -10.98 3.54
N ARG A 449 3.94 -9.77 3.35
CA ARG A 449 3.12 -9.41 2.18
C ARG A 449 2.99 -7.90 1.97
N GLY A 450 3.09 -7.45 0.71
CA GLY A 450 3.04 -6.03 0.36
C GLY A 450 4.15 -5.24 1.06
N GLY A 451 3.88 -3.97 1.38
CA GLY A 451 4.88 -3.01 1.82
C GLY A 451 5.28 -2.08 0.67
N THR A 452 6.47 -1.50 0.72
CA THR A 452 6.93 -0.57 -0.33
C THR A 452 7.10 -1.28 -1.68
N GLU A 453 7.17 -0.50 -2.75
CA GLU A 453 7.89 -0.90 -3.95
C GLU A 453 9.37 -1.19 -3.64
N LEU A 454 10.07 -1.93 -4.50
CA LEU A 454 11.52 -2.15 -4.36
C LEU A 454 12.29 -1.23 -5.30
N LYS A 455 13.23 -0.44 -4.75
CA LYS A 455 14.16 0.39 -5.54
C LYS A 455 15.32 -0.46 -6.04
N ASN A 456 15.68 -0.31 -7.32
CA ASN A 456 16.81 -1.00 -7.95
C ASN A 456 18.11 -0.26 -7.62
N ILE A 457 19.10 -0.94 -7.03
CA ILE A 457 20.39 -0.35 -6.64
C ILE A 457 21.27 -0.08 -7.86
N ASN A 458 21.15 -0.88 -8.92
CA ASN A 458 21.84 -0.64 -10.19
C ASN A 458 21.37 0.70 -10.79
N ASP A 459 20.05 0.91 -10.90
CA ASP A 459 19.42 2.16 -11.38
C ASP A 459 19.87 3.35 -10.52
N LEU A 460 19.87 3.19 -9.19
CA LEU A 460 20.26 4.23 -8.23
C LEU A 460 21.72 4.68 -8.42
N ILE A 461 22.65 3.73 -8.53
CA ILE A 461 24.08 4.01 -8.71
C ILE A 461 24.34 4.59 -10.11
N ARG A 462 23.75 3.99 -11.17
CA ARG A 462 23.89 4.42 -12.57
C ARG A 462 23.40 5.85 -12.82
N THR A 463 22.29 6.23 -12.20
CA THR A 463 21.64 7.54 -12.45
C THR A 463 22.15 8.66 -11.55
N GLN A 464 22.79 8.34 -10.42
CA GLN A 464 23.19 9.34 -9.42
C GLN A 464 24.70 9.46 -9.16
N THR A 465 25.52 8.58 -9.75
CA THR A 465 26.97 8.51 -9.48
C THR A 465 27.76 8.16 -10.74
N ASP A 466 29.04 8.54 -10.78
CA ASP A 466 29.96 8.18 -11.87
C ASP A 466 30.60 6.79 -11.69
N LEU A 467 30.10 5.95 -10.77
CA LEU A 467 30.71 4.64 -10.53
C LEU A 467 30.32 3.62 -11.61
N PRO A 468 31.31 2.99 -12.28
CA PRO A 468 31.05 1.92 -13.25
C PRO A 468 30.46 0.69 -12.54
N LEU A 469 29.21 0.34 -12.86
CA LEU A 469 28.50 -0.81 -12.28
C LEU A 469 29.22 -2.13 -12.55
N GLU A 470 29.90 -2.24 -13.69
CA GLU A 470 30.68 -3.41 -14.10
C GLU A 470 31.89 -3.69 -13.20
N LYS A 471 32.31 -2.73 -12.34
CA LYS A 471 33.28 -2.98 -11.27
C LYS A 471 32.63 -3.43 -9.95
N LEU A 472 31.36 -3.12 -9.75
CA LEU A 472 30.61 -3.39 -8.52
C LEU A 472 29.82 -4.71 -8.58
N LEU A 473 29.33 -5.09 -9.76
CA LEU A 473 28.40 -6.19 -9.96
C LEU A 473 28.82 -7.08 -11.13
N PRO A 474 28.68 -8.42 -11.01
CA PRO A 474 28.90 -9.32 -12.12
C PRO A 474 27.83 -9.12 -13.21
N PRO A 475 28.11 -9.48 -14.47
CA PRO A 475 27.15 -9.34 -15.57
C PRO A 475 25.79 -9.95 -15.26
N HIS A 476 24.74 -9.20 -15.58
CA HIS A 476 23.32 -9.57 -15.41
C HIS A 476 22.83 -9.80 -13.96
N ARG A 477 23.62 -9.43 -12.94
CA ARG A 477 23.09 -9.29 -11.56
C ARG A 477 22.33 -7.98 -11.39
N GLU A 478 21.18 -8.05 -10.74
CA GLU A 478 20.42 -6.90 -10.26
C GLU A 478 20.08 -7.05 -8.78
N ILE A 479 20.10 -5.93 -8.04
CA ILE A 479 19.80 -5.87 -6.62
C ILE A 479 18.68 -4.86 -6.37
N TRP A 480 17.69 -5.24 -5.56
CA TRP A 480 16.64 -4.34 -5.11
C TRP A 480 16.50 -4.32 -3.59
N VAL A 481 16.07 -3.18 -3.07
CA VAL A 481 15.83 -2.96 -1.64
C VAL A 481 14.46 -2.36 -1.43
N GLY A 482 13.76 -2.81 -0.39
CA GLY A 482 12.49 -2.24 0.06
C GLY A 482 12.12 -2.71 1.45
N PHE A 483 10.89 -2.42 1.87
CA PHE A 483 10.36 -2.84 3.17
C PHE A 483 9.08 -3.62 2.97
N ALA A 484 9.15 -4.94 3.18
CA ALA A 484 7.97 -5.78 3.25
C ALA A 484 7.21 -5.50 4.55
N ARG A 485 5.89 -5.71 4.56
CA ARG A 485 5.07 -5.66 5.78
C ARG A 485 4.89 -7.08 6.32
N ALA A 486 5.39 -7.34 7.53
CA ALA A 486 5.00 -8.51 8.30
C ALA A 486 3.62 -8.26 8.96
N HIS A 487 2.77 -9.28 8.94
CA HIS A 487 1.52 -9.36 9.69
C HIS A 487 1.59 -10.58 10.60
N LEU A 488 1.50 -10.35 11.91
CA LEU A 488 1.56 -11.39 12.94
C LEU A 488 0.23 -11.42 13.69
N ASP A 489 -0.52 -12.51 13.53
CA ASP A 489 -1.77 -12.76 14.25
C ASP A 489 -1.49 -13.23 15.69
N LYS A 490 -2.34 -12.82 16.64
CA LYS A 490 -2.32 -13.20 18.07
C LYS A 490 -0.94 -13.03 18.72
N CYS A 491 -0.40 -11.81 18.63
CA CYS A 491 1.01 -11.54 18.91
C CYS A 491 1.19 -10.28 19.76
N GLY A 492 2.03 -10.39 20.81
CA GLY A 492 2.12 -9.37 21.85
C GLY A 492 0.84 -9.35 22.69
N CYS A 493 0.40 -8.15 23.08
CA CYS A 493 -0.83 -7.94 23.86
C CYS A 493 -2.07 -7.67 22.99
N GLY A 494 -1.91 -7.40 21.69
CA GLY A 494 -3.00 -7.04 20.78
C GLY A 494 -3.46 -8.19 19.88
N ASN A 495 -4.55 -7.95 19.12
CA ASN A 495 -5.08 -8.95 18.19
C ASN A 495 -4.05 -9.30 17.12
N ASN A 496 -3.52 -8.28 16.44
CA ASN A 496 -2.58 -8.40 15.33
C ASN A 496 -1.50 -7.32 15.43
N MET A 497 -0.25 -7.66 15.06
CA MET A 497 0.83 -6.67 14.90
C MET A 497 1.26 -6.57 13.43
N TYR A 498 1.47 -5.35 12.95
CA TYR A 498 2.07 -5.06 11.65
C TYR A 498 3.33 -4.22 11.83
N ARG A 499 4.43 -4.63 11.17
CA ARG A 499 5.71 -3.92 11.19
C ARG A 499 6.42 -3.99 9.82
N PRO A 500 7.26 -3.00 9.49
CA PRO A 500 8.23 -3.11 8.40
C PRO A 500 9.29 -4.19 8.69
N ASN A 501 9.68 -4.93 7.66
CA ASN A 501 10.91 -5.71 7.59
C ASN A 501 11.66 -5.27 6.31
N MET A 502 12.89 -4.77 6.44
CA MET A 502 13.75 -4.48 5.29
C MET A 502 14.05 -5.78 4.54
N VAL A 503 14.02 -5.75 3.21
CA VAL A 503 14.31 -6.87 2.33
C VAL A 503 15.31 -6.46 1.24
N VAL A 504 16.29 -7.31 0.96
CA VAL A 504 17.23 -7.17 -0.16
C VAL A 504 17.04 -8.37 -1.10
N LEU A 505 16.54 -8.09 -2.29
CA LEU A 505 16.30 -9.05 -3.35
C LEU A 505 17.47 -9.04 -4.34
N VAL A 506 18.00 -10.21 -4.69
CA VAL A 506 19.00 -10.37 -5.75
C VAL A 506 18.39 -11.21 -6.87
N LYS A 507 18.62 -10.80 -8.12
CA LYS A 507 18.41 -11.62 -9.32
C LYS A 507 19.74 -11.85 -10.01
N ASP A 508 20.01 -13.12 -10.34
CA ASP A 508 21.08 -13.54 -11.23
C ASP A 508 20.47 -14.18 -12.49
N SER A 509 20.85 -13.72 -13.69
CA SER A 509 20.36 -14.27 -14.96
C SER A 509 21.44 -15.14 -15.63
N ILE A 510 21.17 -16.45 -15.78
CA ILE A 510 22.17 -17.43 -16.23
C ILE A 510 21.81 -17.97 -17.62
N SER A 511 22.82 -18.12 -18.48
CA SER A 511 22.68 -18.72 -19.81
C SER A 511 22.84 -20.24 -19.74
N THR A 512 21.81 -20.98 -20.19
CA THR A 512 21.61 -22.44 -20.06
C THR A 512 21.10 -22.98 -21.41
N LYS A 513 21.20 -24.29 -21.67
CA LYS A 513 20.65 -24.86 -22.91
C LYS A 513 19.13 -25.08 -22.80
N LYS A 514 18.39 -24.86 -23.89
CA LYS A 514 16.94 -25.12 -23.94
C LYS A 514 16.61 -26.61 -23.75
N ASP A 515 17.37 -27.48 -24.41
CA ASP A 515 17.49 -28.90 -24.15
C ASP A 515 18.93 -29.22 -23.80
N VAL A 516 19.13 -29.71 -22.60
CA VAL A 516 20.43 -30.02 -22.00
C VAL A 516 21.07 -31.25 -22.63
N LYS A 517 20.25 -32.14 -23.20
CA LYS A 517 20.71 -33.38 -23.84
C LYS A 517 21.16 -33.19 -25.28
N ASP A 518 20.83 -32.05 -25.91
CA ASP A 518 21.27 -31.71 -27.27
C ASP A 518 22.45 -30.71 -27.24
N PRO A 519 23.65 -31.11 -27.71
CA PRO A 519 24.79 -30.19 -27.84
C PRO A 519 24.52 -28.95 -28.70
N LYS A 520 23.60 -29.04 -29.68
CA LYS A 520 23.25 -27.96 -30.63
C LYS A 520 22.06 -27.11 -30.16
N SER A 521 21.48 -27.41 -29.00
CA SER A 521 20.32 -26.70 -28.50
C SER A 521 20.58 -25.20 -28.34
N PRO A 522 19.65 -24.31 -28.73
CA PRO A 522 19.80 -22.88 -28.49
C PRO A 522 19.94 -22.59 -26.99
N LYS A 523 20.74 -21.58 -26.66
CA LYS A 523 20.82 -21.06 -25.30
C LYS A 523 19.56 -20.27 -24.96
N VAL A 524 19.10 -20.39 -23.72
CA VAL A 524 18.04 -19.59 -23.11
C VAL A 524 18.59 -18.97 -21.83
N ILE A 525 18.06 -17.81 -21.44
CA ILE A 525 18.38 -17.17 -20.17
C ILE A 525 17.33 -17.60 -19.16
N LYS A 526 17.75 -18.05 -17.97
CA LYS A 526 16.88 -18.31 -16.82
C LYS A 526 17.26 -17.37 -15.67
N ASP A 527 16.26 -16.72 -15.10
CA ASP A 527 16.42 -15.82 -13.96
C ASP A 527 16.33 -16.61 -12.65
N PHE A 528 17.21 -16.31 -11.70
CA PHE A 528 17.23 -16.88 -10.35
C PHE A 528 17.14 -15.76 -9.32
N TYR A 529 16.09 -15.79 -8.50
CA TYR A 529 15.87 -14.78 -7.46
C TYR A 529 16.06 -15.36 -6.07
N LYS A 530 16.67 -14.58 -5.17
CA LYS A 530 16.77 -14.89 -3.74
C LYS A 530 16.53 -13.65 -2.87
N ILE A 531 15.85 -13.83 -1.74
CA ILE A 531 15.86 -12.86 -0.65
C ILE A 531 17.23 -13.03 0.02
N SER A 532 18.21 -12.23 -0.39
CA SER A 532 19.58 -12.33 0.12
C SER A 532 19.66 -11.93 1.60
N HIS A 533 18.95 -10.86 1.97
CA HIS A 533 18.91 -10.33 3.32
C HIS A 533 17.48 -9.92 3.68
N ILE A 534 17.12 -10.14 4.94
CA ILE A 534 15.85 -9.68 5.50
C ILE A 534 16.04 -9.31 6.96
N SER A 535 15.50 -8.17 7.40
CA SER A 535 15.54 -7.79 8.81
C SER A 535 14.44 -8.47 9.62
N SER A 536 14.62 -8.51 10.95
CA SER A 536 13.50 -8.59 11.89
C SER A 536 12.54 -7.39 11.72
N SER A 537 11.45 -7.39 12.47
CA SER A 537 10.56 -6.22 12.54
C SER A 537 11.30 -4.99 13.04
N ILE A 538 11.05 -3.86 12.39
CA ILE A 538 11.69 -2.56 12.65
C ILE A 538 10.67 -1.64 13.34
N SER A 539 11.06 -0.97 14.44
CA SER A 539 10.24 0.07 15.09
C SER A 539 10.43 1.45 14.48
N LEU A 540 11.63 1.74 13.94
CA LEU A 540 12.09 3.09 13.56
C LEU A 540 11.97 4.10 14.72
N ASP A 541 11.94 3.60 15.95
CA ASP A 541 11.69 4.34 17.19
C ASP A 541 10.41 5.21 17.16
N ILE A 542 9.44 4.79 16.33
CA ILE A 542 8.14 5.42 16.16
C ILE A 542 7.18 4.93 17.25
N PRO A 543 6.63 5.82 18.10
CA PRO A 543 5.54 5.48 19.00
C PRO A 543 4.27 5.10 18.20
N ILE A 544 3.59 4.05 18.63
CA ILE A 544 2.33 3.57 18.05
C ILE A 544 1.18 3.97 18.98
N ILE A 545 0.00 4.20 18.42
CA ILE A 545 -1.25 4.44 19.17
C ILE A 545 -2.22 3.27 19.05
N GLY A 546 -3.21 3.22 19.93
CA GLY A 546 -4.31 2.26 19.91
C GLY A 546 -5.04 2.18 18.57
N TRP A 547 -5.72 1.06 18.33
CA TRP A 547 -6.68 0.94 17.22
C TRP A 547 -8.00 1.68 17.53
N ASP A 548 -8.35 1.79 18.81
CA ASP A 548 -9.35 2.75 19.22
C ASP A 548 -8.75 4.16 19.22
N LEU A 549 -9.43 5.10 18.55
CA LEU A 549 -9.03 6.51 18.49
C LEU A 549 -9.61 7.32 19.64
N GLU A 550 -10.64 6.80 20.33
CA GLU A 550 -11.19 7.38 21.55
C GLU A 550 -10.27 7.04 22.75
N ASN A 551 -9.66 5.85 22.72
CA ASN A 551 -8.65 5.39 23.69
C ASN A 551 -7.27 5.15 23.04
N PRO A 552 -6.58 6.18 22.51
CA PRO A 552 -5.36 6.03 21.71
C PRO A 552 -4.12 5.57 22.50
N ARG A 553 -4.20 5.48 23.83
CA ARG A 553 -3.16 4.86 24.67
C ARG A 553 -3.23 3.32 24.67
N ASP A 554 -4.38 2.75 24.32
CA ASP A 554 -4.62 1.30 24.43
C ASP A 554 -4.07 0.55 23.21
N VAL A 555 -2.75 0.53 23.11
CA VAL A 555 -1.97 -0.15 22.05
C VAL A 555 -2.16 -1.68 22.02
N CYS A 556 -2.78 -2.23 23.07
CA CYS A 556 -3.16 -3.64 23.22
C CYS A 556 -4.60 -3.94 22.79
N ILE A 557 -5.45 -2.93 22.53
CA ILE A 557 -6.81 -3.15 22.00
C ILE A 557 -6.78 -3.06 20.47
N GLY A 558 -7.29 -4.10 19.81
CA GLY A 558 -7.37 -4.18 18.35
C GLY A 558 -6.02 -4.44 17.67
N SER A 559 -5.76 -3.75 16.57
CA SER A 559 -4.59 -3.97 15.69
C SER A 559 -3.49 -2.94 15.92
N ASN A 560 -2.28 -3.40 16.24
CA ASN A 560 -1.11 -2.55 16.46
C ASN A 560 -0.32 -2.39 15.14
N ILE A 561 -0.54 -1.27 14.43
CA ILE A 561 -0.15 -1.13 13.02
C ILE A 561 0.95 -0.07 12.81
N LEU A 562 2.04 -0.49 12.15
CA LEU A 562 3.01 0.38 11.49
C LEU A 562 3.27 -0.16 10.07
N ILE A 563 2.85 0.58 9.03
CA ILE A 563 2.96 0.13 7.64
C ILE A 563 3.93 1.01 6.86
N PRO A 564 4.96 0.44 6.21
CA PRO A 564 5.75 1.17 5.23
C PRO A 564 4.91 1.31 3.94
N ASN A 565 4.66 2.55 3.49
CA ASN A 565 3.76 2.86 2.38
C ASN A 565 4.46 3.09 1.03
N GLY A 566 5.69 3.60 1.03
CA GLY A 566 6.49 3.73 -0.19
C GLY A 566 7.81 4.46 0.04
N ILE A 567 8.79 4.30 -0.85
CA ILE A 567 10.08 4.98 -0.76
C ILE A 567 10.01 6.27 -1.59
N SER A 568 9.75 7.38 -0.89
CA SER A 568 9.49 8.70 -1.49
C SER A 568 10.68 9.24 -2.28
N SER A 569 11.89 9.00 -1.79
CA SER A 569 13.16 9.34 -2.44
C SER A 569 14.29 8.50 -1.87
N TRP A 570 15.36 8.31 -2.65
CA TRP A 570 16.66 7.84 -2.16
C TRP A 570 17.73 8.59 -2.94
N ASN A 571 18.55 9.35 -2.23
CA ASN A 571 19.54 10.25 -2.80
C ASN A 571 20.94 9.83 -2.35
N ILE A 572 21.83 9.64 -3.31
CA ILE A 572 23.28 9.54 -3.08
C ILE A 572 23.87 10.94 -3.30
N LYS A 573 24.52 11.48 -2.26
CA LYS A 573 25.24 12.76 -2.33
C LYS A 573 26.71 12.54 -2.69
N SER A 574 27.33 11.53 -2.11
CA SER A 574 28.68 11.09 -2.46
C SER A 574 28.86 9.63 -2.11
N ILE A 575 29.57 8.92 -2.98
CA ILE A 575 30.09 7.57 -2.73
C ILE A 575 31.58 7.61 -3.03
N ARG A 576 32.39 7.02 -2.15
CA ARG A 576 33.84 6.95 -2.29
C ARG A 576 34.33 5.60 -1.81
N GLU A 577 35.32 5.06 -2.49
CA GLU A 577 36.01 3.87 -2.05
C GLU A 577 37.15 4.26 -1.10
N ASN A 578 37.26 3.59 0.05
CA ASN A 578 38.40 3.77 0.94
C ASN A 578 39.46 2.70 0.63
N ALA A 579 40.41 3.08 -0.22
CA ALA A 579 41.51 2.23 -0.70
C ALA A 579 42.45 1.67 0.41
N LYS A 580 42.28 2.07 1.68
CA LYS A 580 43.02 1.48 2.82
C LYS A 580 42.25 0.38 3.54
N THR A 581 40.92 0.31 3.35
CA THR A 581 40.05 -0.58 4.12
C THR A 581 39.21 -1.50 3.24
N GLY A 582 39.06 -1.20 1.94
CA GLY A 582 38.21 -1.97 1.03
C GLY A 582 36.72 -1.85 1.34
N PHE A 583 36.31 -0.74 1.97
CA PHE A 583 34.91 -0.40 2.23
C PHE A 583 34.52 0.88 1.49
N PHE A 584 33.23 1.02 1.20
CA PHE A 584 32.65 2.24 0.65
C PHE A 584 32.24 3.21 1.76
N GLU A 585 32.60 4.49 1.59
CA GLU A 585 32.08 5.60 2.37
C GLU A 585 30.99 6.31 1.54
N THR A 586 29.74 6.18 1.97
CA THR A 586 28.57 6.68 1.25
C THR A 586 27.72 7.60 2.13
N ASP A 587 27.44 8.81 1.64
CA ASP A 587 26.49 9.77 2.24
C ASP A 587 25.16 9.65 1.49
N ASP A 588 24.33 8.69 1.91
CA ASP A 588 23.01 8.40 1.32
C ASP A 588 21.85 8.71 2.29
N TYR A 589 20.73 9.18 1.72
CA TYR A 589 19.51 9.54 2.44
C TYR A 589 18.30 8.96 1.72
N MET A 590 17.50 8.16 2.42
CA MET A 590 16.21 7.64 1.97
C MET A 590 15.08 8.29 2.78
N THR A 591 14.07 8.83 2.11
CA THR A 591 12.82 9.24 2.77
C THR A 591 11.79 8.12 2.60
N LEU A 592 11.39 7.51 3.72
CA LEU A 592 10.33 6.50 3.78
C LEU A 592 9.00 7.17 4.15
N SER A 593 7.94 6.85 3.41
CA SER A 593 6.56 7.18 3.78
C SER A 593 5.90 5.99 4.47
N LEU A 594 5.12 6.24 5.51
CA LEU A 594 4.53 5.20 6.38
C LEU A 594 3.19 5.64 6.99
N SER A 595 2.39 4.69 7.49
CA SER A 595 1.19 4.97 8.30
C SER A 595 1.31 4.38 9.70
N ILE A 596 0.81 5.13 10.68
CA ILE A 596 0.67 4.71 12.07
C ILE A 596 -0.81 4.41 12.30
N SER A 597 -1.08 3.24 12.88
CA SER A 597 -2.40 2.73 13.25
C SER A 597 -3.45 2.73 12.12
N ASP A 598 -3.02 2.84 10.86
CA ASP A 598 -3.84 3.20 9.70
C ASP A 598 -4.81 4.36 10.00
N PHE A 599 -4.23 5.50 10.41
CA PHE A 599 -4.93 6.76 10.61
C PHE A 599 -4.12 7.97 10.10
N THR A 600 -2.83 8.07 10.47
CA THR A 600 -1.95 9.15 10.01
C THR A 600 -0.97 8.68 8.95
N VAL A 601 -0.45 9.64 8.20
CA VAL A 601 0.59 9.46 7.17
C VAL A 601 1.81 10.26 7.61
N HIS A 602 2.96 9.60 7.73
CA HIS A 602 4.21 10.22 8.16
C HIS A 602 5.33 9.99 7.14
N THR A 603 6.35 10.84 7.18
CA THR A 603 7.66 10.58 6.59
C THR A 603 8.75 10.51 7.65
N ILE A 604 9.76 9.69 7.38
CA ILE A 604 10.98 9.56 8.18
C ILE A 604 12.18 9.44 7.24
N ASN A 605 13.31 10.02 7.63
CA ASN A 605 14.55 9.96 6.88
C ASN A 605 15.48 8.93 7.50
N ILE A 606 15.95 8.01 6.67
CA ILE A 606 16.97 7.01 6.99
C ILE A 606 18.26 7.43 6.28
N LYS A 607 19.36 7.49 7.01
CA LYS A 607 20.69 7.81 6.50
C LYS A 607 21.62 6.62 6.61
N GLY A 608 22.46 6.44 5.59
CA GLY A 608 23.52 5.41 5.59
C GLY A 608 23.02 4.00 5.27
N LEU A 609 21.80 3.83 4.72
CA LEU A 609 21.26 2.51 4.41
C LEU A 609 22.01 1.86 3.24
N LEU A 610 22.30 2.63 2.18
CA LEU A 610 23.14 2.15 1.08
C LEU A 610 24.56 1.89 1.58
N ASN A 611 25.08 2.74 2.46
CA ASN A 611 26.38 2.51 3.10
C ASN A 611 26.42 1.17 3.86
N GLN A 612 25.36 0.80 4.60
CA GLN A 612 25.32 -0.52 5.26
C GLN A 612 25.27 -1.66 4.24
N ILE A 613 24.47 -1.53 3.18
CA ILE A 613 24.26 -2.58 2.16
C ILE A 613 25.53 -2.84 1.33
N LEU A 614 26.27 -1.79 0.96
CA LEU A 614 27.55 -1.90 0.25
C LEU A 614 28.64 -2.59 1.08
N ASN A 615 28.55 -2.52 2.41
CA ASN A 615 29.58 -2.97 3.34
C ASN A 615 29.15 -4.19 4.18
N LEU A 616 28.21 -5.00 3.70
CA LEU A 616 27.77 -6.22 4.39
C LEU A 616 28.91 -7.25 4.53
N ASN A 617 29.07 -7.78 5.74
CA ASN A 617 30.23 -8.59 6.15
C ASN A 617 30.38 -9.92 5.39
N ASP A 618 29.27 -10.49 4.89
CA ASP A 618 29.25 -11.72 4.09
C ASP A 618 29.77 -11.54 2.66
N LYS A 619 29.78 -10.31 2.13
CA LYS A 619 30.20 -9.98 0.76
C LYS A 619 29.43 -10.76 -0.32
N SER A 620 28.16 -11.11 -0.09
CA SER A 620 27.33 -11.90 -1.02
C SER A 620 26.68 -11.09 -2.14
N LEU A 621 26.70 -9.75 -2.04
CA LEU A 621 26.00 -8.84 -2.96
C LEU A 621 26.88 -8.34 -4.11
N PHE A 622 28.00 -7.70 -3.77
CA PHE A 622 28.89 -6.96 -4.67
C PHE A 622 30.22 -7.67 -4.89
N MET A 623 30.86 -7.44 -6.04
CA MET A 623 32.17 -7.98 -6.34
C MET A 623 33.24 -7.44 -5.38
N PRO A 624 34.31 -8.22 -5.07
CA PRO A 624 35.47 -7.71 -4.36
C PRO A 624 36.17 -6.61 -5.16
N ILE A 625 36.71 -5.63 -4.44
CA ILE A 625 37.30 -4.40 -5.03
C ILE A 625 38.62 -4.68 -5.76
N ASP A 626 39.46 -5.60 -5.25
CA ASP A 626 40.75 -5.97 -5.86
C ASP A 626 40.59 -6.98 -7.00
N SER A 627 39.82 -6.63 -8.04
CA SER A 627 39.49 -7.52 -9.17
C SER A 627 40.61 -7.75 -10.19
N ASP A 628 41.73 -7.03 -10.07
CA ASP A 628 42.84 -7.06 -11.05
C ASP A 628 43.84 -8.22 -10.83
N SER A 629 43.61 -9.09 -9.84
CA SER A 629 44.43 -10.28 -9.57
C SER A 629 43.77 -11.56 -10.07
N GLU A 630 44.41 -12.28 -10.99
CA GLU A 630 43.95 -13.59 -11.52
C GLU A 630 44.12 -14.76 -10.52
N ASP A 631 44.28 -14.48 -9.23
CA ASP A 631 44.64 -15.45 -8.19
C ASP A 631 43.44 -16.26 -7.64
N GLU A 632 43.73 -17.38 -6.96
CA GLU A 632 42.70 -18.22 -6.30
C GLU A 632 41.78 -17.44 -5.34
N SER A 633 42.30 -16.34 -4.76
CA SER A 633 41.58 -15.32 -3.99
C SER A 633 40.33 -14.79 -4.72
N PHE A 634 40.50 -14.35 -5.97
CA PHE A 634 39.42 -13.80 -6.80
C PHE A 634 38.34 -14.85 -7.08
N SER A 635 38.76 -16.07 -7.43
CA SER A 635 37.84 -17.21 -7.63
C SER A 635 37.05 -17.57 -6.37
N THR A 636 37.62 -17.34 -5.19
CA THR A 636 36.99 -17.63 -3.90
C THR A 636 36.01 -16.52 -3.51
N ASN A 637 36.35 -15.26 -3.78
CA ASN A 637 35.46 -14.14 -3.51
C ASN A 637 34.23 -14.12 -4.44
N ILE A 638 34.35 -14.52 -5.71
CA ILE A 638 33.19 -14.68 -6.61
C ILE A 638 32.24 -15.79 -6.12
N LYS A 639 32.75 -16.86 -5.50
CA LYS A 639 31.89 -17.93 -4.93
C LYS A 639 30.98 -17.41 -3.81
N ASN A 640 31.42 -16.40 -3.04
CA ASN A 640 30.61 -15.79 -1.97
C ASN A 640 29.33 -15.13 -2.50
N LEU A 641 29.31 -14.72 -3.78
CA LEU A 641 28.11 -14.17 -4.42
C LEU A 641 26.96 -15.18 -4.51
N ASN A 642 27.22 -16.48 -4.29
CA ASN A 642 26.23 -17.55 -4.27
C ASN A 642 25.37 -17.54 -5.55
N ILE A 643 26.02 -17.37 -6.72
CA ILE A 643 25.41 -17.42 -8.06
C ILE A 643 25.25 -18.91 -8.44
N PRO A 644 24.06 -19.36 -8.90
CA PRO A 644 23.88 -20.75 -9.32
C PRO A 644 24.77 -21.14 -10.50
N ASP A 645 25.32 -22.35 -10.47
CA ASP A 645 26.09 -22.91 -11.59
C ASP A 645 25.16 -23.40 -12.71
N ALA A 646 25.56 -23.22 -13.98
CA ALA A 646 24.78 -23.62 -15.16
C ALA A 646 24.37 -25.11 -15.15
N SER A 647 25.17 -26.01 -14.57
CA SER A 647 24.85 -27.43 -14.41
C SER A 647 23.64 -27.69 -13.48
N ILE A 648 23.42 -26.83 -12.47
CA ILE A 648 22.23 -26.86 -11.59
C ILE A 648 20.99 -26.42 -12.38
N VAL A 649 21.17 -25.39 -13.21
CA VAL A 649 20.13 -24.82 -14.09
C VAL A 649 19.70 -25.82 -15.18
N ASP A 650 20.62 -26.70 -15.57
CA ASP A 650 20.46 -27.74 -16.59
C ASP A 650 19.80 -29.04 -16.06
N ASP A 651 20.07 -29.47 -14.81
CA ASP A 651 19.32 -30.57 -14.15
C ASP A 651 18.68 -30.13 -12.81
N PRO A 652 17.54 -29.41 -12.85
CA PRO A 652 16.84 -29.00 -11.63
C PRO A 652 16.23 -30.17 -10.83
N ARG A 653 16.01 -31.33 -11.46
CA ARG A 653 15.33 -32.48 -10.83
C ARG A 653 16.28 -33.27 -9.93
N ARG A 654 17.56 -33.40 -10.31
CA ARG A 654 18.58 -33.97 -9.43
C ARG A 654 18.95 -33.04 -8.28
N ASN A 655 18.98 -31.73 -8.53
CA ASN A 655 19.58 -30.77 -7.59
C ASN A 655 18.61 -30.10 -6.61
N ASN A 656 17.28 -30.29 -6.78
CA ASN A 656 16.20 -29.81 -5.89
C ASN A 656 16.47 -28.44 -5.25
N LEU A 657 16.18 -27.37 -6.01
CA LEU A 657 16.51 -25.96 -5.72
C LEU A 657 16.29 -25.50 -4.27
N LEU A 658 15.30 -26.06 -3.55
CA LEU A 658 15.04 -25.82 -2.13
C LEU A 658 16.22 -26.11 -1.19
N TRP A 659 17.23 -26.87 -1.63
CA TRP A 659 18.44 -27.17 -0.84
C TRP A 659 19.67 -26.38 -1.26
N LEU A 660 19.58 -25.57 -2.31
CA LEU A 660 20.66 -24.67 -2.72
C LEU A 660 20.80 -23.53 -1.69
N THR A 661 22.04 -23.18 -1.32
CA THR A 661 22.33 -22.05 -0.43
C THR A 661 21.76 -20.76 -1.01
N GLY A 662 21.10 -19.95 -0.20
CA GLY A 662 20.40 -18.74 -0.62
C GLY A 662 19.01 -18.94 -1.26
N TYR A 663 18.70 -20.13 -1.78
CA TYR A 663 17.43 -20.43 -2.47
C TYR A 663 16.54 -21.32 -1.61
N ASN A 664 16.32 -20.89 -0.37
CA ASN A 664 15.48 -21.55 0.62
C ASN A 664 14.80 -20.48 1.50
N ASN A 665 13.91 -20.90 2.41
CA ASN A 665 13.19 -19.97 3.29
C ASN A 665 13.91 -19.74 4.65
N ASP A 666 15.15 -20.20 4.86
CA ASP A 666 15.78 -20.22 6.18
C ASP A 666 15.84 -18.82 6.81
N ASN A 667 16.37 -17.84 6.07
CA ASN A 667 16.51 -16.46 6.56
C ASN A 667 15.17 -15.74 6.73
N VAL A 668 14.20 -16.01 5.84
CA VAL A 668 12.82 -15.52 5.95
C VAL A 668 12.15 -16.02 7.23
N LEU A 669 12.33 -17.30 7.57
CA LEU A 669 11.79 -17.87 8.81
C LEU A 669 12.54 -17.40 10.06
N CYS A 670 13.86 -17.22 9.98
CA CYS A 670 14.64 -16.60 11.06
C CYS A 670 14.19 -15.16 11.36
N ALA A 671 13.97 -14.36 10.31
CA ALA A 671 13.44 -13.01 10.45
C ALA A 671 12.03 -13.00 11.07
N LEU A 672 11.16 -13.95 10.68
CA LEU A 672 9.81 -14.09 11.26
C LEU A 672 9.81 -14.56 12.71
N ASP A 673 10.68 -15.51 13.09
CA ASP A 673 10.89 -15.92 14.49
C ASP A 673 11.39 -14.73 15.34
N SER A 674 12.36 -13.98 14.82
CA SER A 674 12.85 -12.75 15.45
C SER A 674 11.77 -11.65 15.55
N SER A 675 10.94 -11.49 14.52
CA SER A 675 9.77 -10.60 14.53
C SER A 675 8.73 -11.00 15.58
N ALA A 676 8.46 -12.30 15.75
CA ALA A 676 7.57 -12.80 16.79
C ALA A 676 8.14 -12.54 18.20
N LYS A 677 9.44 -12.76 18.42
CA LYS A 677 10.14 -12.40 19.67
C LYS A 677 10.04 -10.90 19.96
N PHE A 678 10.31 -10.04 18.98
CA PHE A 678 10.16 -8.58 19.08
C PHE A 678 8.73 -8.20 19.49
N CYS A 679 7.74 -8.77 18.82
CA CYS A 679 6.33 -8.52 19.05
C CYS A 679 5.88 -8.93 20.48
N SER A 680 6.31 -10.10 20.96
CA SER A 680 6.08 -10.54 22.34
C SER A 680 6.72 -9.61 23.37
N ALA A 681 7.98 -9.21 23.16
CA ALA A 681 8.67 -8.27 24.04
C ALA A 681 8.01 -6.89 24.06
N TYR A 682 7.54 -6.41 22.90
CA TYR A 682 6.79 -5.17 22.79
C TYR A 682 5.45 -5.25 23.55
N GLY A 683 4.72 -6.37 23.48
CA GLY A 683 3.50 -6.57 24.28
C GLY A 683 3.76 -6.43 25.77
N ILE A 684 4.70 -7.20 26.31
CA ILE A 684 5.08 -7.18 27.73
C ILE A 684 5.53 -5.78 28.20
N ALA A 685 6.21 -5.02 27.35
CA ALA A 685 6.65 -3.66 27.69
C ALA A 685 5.47 -2.68 27.82
N ASN A 686 4.44 -2.80 26.98
CA ASN A 686 3.29 -1.89 27.01
C ASN A 686 2.26 -2.30 28.08
N GLU A 687 2.05 -3.60 28.32
CA GLU A 687 1.19 -4.09 29.43
C GLU A 687 1.65 -3.57 30.80
N LYS A 688 2.96 -3.50 31.03
CA LYS A 688 3.53 -2.94 32.27
C LYS A 688 3.29 -1.44 32.40
N ASN A 689 3.49 -0.68 31.33
CA ASN A 689 3.20 0.75 31.34
C ASN A 689 1.72 1.01 31.64
N SER A 690 0.79 0.21 31.09
CA SER A 690 -0.64 0.29 31.43
C SER A 690 -0.95 -0.04 32.89
N GLN A 691 -0.13 -0.88 33.56
CA GLN A 691 -0.28 -1.17 34.99
C GLN A 691 0.30 -0.03 35.85
N ASP A 692 1.48 0.49 35.53
CA ASP A 692 2.08 1.62 36.24
C ASP A 692 1.26 2.92 36.07
N ASP A 693 0.67 3.17 34.88
CA ASP A 693 -0.27 4.28 34.66
C ASP A 693 -1.61 4.07 35.40
N SER A 694 -1.98 2.83 35.76
CA SER A 694 -3.25 2.53 36.43
C SER A 694 -3.26 2.80 37.94
N GLU A 695 -2.11 3.06 38.57
CA GLU A 695 -2.04 3.46 39.99
C GLU A 695 -2.32 4.96 40.23
N ASP A 696 -2.43 5.79 39.18
CA ASP A 696 -2.61 7.26 39.32
C ASP A 696 -3.79 7.85 38.49
N TYR A 697 -4.64 7.00 37.88
CA TYR A 697 -5.84 7.44 37.14
C TYR A 697 -7.07 6.58 37.45
N ASP A 698 -7.89 7.05 38.40
CA ASP A 698 -9.24 6.55 38.63
C ASP A 698 -10.13 6.98 37.44
N TYR A 699 -10.35 6.05 36.50
CA TYR A 699 -11.19 6.29 35.32
C TYR A 699 -12.66 6.17 35.70
N ASP A 700 -13.28 7.31 36.02
CA ASP A 700 -14.74 7.46 35.94
C ASP A 700 -15.20 7.04 34.53
N LEU A 701 -16.04 6.01 34.47
CA LEU A 701 -16.75 5.57 33.27
C LEU A 701 -17.85 6.59 32.93
N ASN A 702 -17.44 7.75 32.43
CA ASN A 702 -18.36 8.77 31.94
C ASN A 702 -18.80 8.45 30.51
N ASP A 703 -20.08 8.11 30.35
CA ASP A 703 -20.83 8.06 29.08
C ASP A 703 -20.93 9.44 28.36
N ASP A 704 -20.21 10.47 28.83
CA ASP A 704 -20.34 11.88 28.42
C ASP A 704 -19.59 12.28 27.14
N PHE A 705 -18.93 11.36 26.43
CA PHE A 705 -18.22 11.66 25.17
C PHE A 705 -19.06 11.48 23.88
N ILE A 706 -20.38 11.54 24.01
CA ILE A 706 -21.25 11.75 22.84
C ILE A 706 -21.06 13.18 22.34
N ASP A 707 -20.28 13.36 21.26
CA ASP A 707 -20.14 14.67 20.60
C ASP A 707 -21.54 15.20 20.24
N PRO A 708 -21.98 16.34 20.81
CA PRO A 708 -23.32 16.87 20.58
C PRO A 708 -23.55 17.27 19.11
N ASN A 709 -22.50 17.40 18.30
CA ASN A 709 -22.63 17.60 16.86
C ASN A 709 -22.86 16.29 16.10
N VAL A 710 -22.29 15.17 16.56
CA VAL A 710 -22.58 13.83 16.01
C VAL A 710 -24.05 13.47 16.25
N SER A 711 -24.57 13.66 17.47
CA SER A 711 -25.99 13.43 17.74
C SER A 711 -26.92 14.31 16.88
N LYS A 712 -26.59 15.60 16.69
CA LYS A 712 -27.38 16.50 15.81
C LYS A 712 -27.34 16.04 14.35
N TYR A 713 -26.16 15.62 13.88
CA TYR A 713 -25.98 15.07 12.54
C TYR A 713 -26.84 13.81 12.32
N GLU A 714 -26.79 12.86 13.25
CA GLU A 714 -27.57 11.61 13.17
C GLU A 714 -29.08 11.87 13.18
N GLN A 715 -29.55 12.78 14.04
CA GLN A 715 -30.95 13.20 14.09
C GLN A 715 -31.43 13.84 12.79
N GLU A 716 -30.66 14.79 12.23
CA GLU A 716 -31.00 15.42 10.94
C GLU A 716 -30.90 14.43 9.77
N LEU A 717 -29.93 13.53 9.75
CA LEU A 717 -29.83 12.49 8.72
C LEU A 717 -31.03 11.53 8.76
N TYR A 718 -31.47 11.15 9.96
CA TYR A 718 -32.68 10.34 10.15
C TYR A 718 -33.93 11.06 9.62
N LEU A 719 -34.12 12.33 10.00
CA LEU A 719 -35.24 13.15 9.52
C LEU A 719 -35.20 13.36 7.99
N TYR A 720 -34.01 13.54 7.42
CA TYR A 720 -33.82 13.65 5.97
C TYR A 720 -34.25 12.36 5.25
N LYS A 721 -33.74 11.21 5.68
CA LYS A 721 -34.06 9.90 5.08
C LYS A 721 -35.54 9.54 5.21
N LEU A 722 -36.14 9.81 6.37
CA LEU A 722 -37.58 9.63 6.59
C LEU A 722 -38.43 10.49 5.62
N ASN A 723 -38.03 11.75 5.38
CA ASN A 723 -38.72 12.62 4.44
C ASN A 723 -38.59 12.13 2.98
N GLU A 724 -37.43 11.60 2.57
CA GLU A 724 -37.26 11.00 1.24
C GLU A 724 -38.09 9.72 1.06
N GLU A 725 -38.19 8.86 2.08
CA GLU A 725 -39.10 7.71 2.04
C GLU A 725 -40.57 8.13 1.91
N LEU A 726 -40.99 9.19 2.63
CA LEU A 726 -42.36 9.71 2.55
C LEU A 726 -42.68 10.29 1.15
N LYS A 727 -41.72 10.96 0.50
CA LYS A 727 -41.88 11.44 -0.90
C LYS A 727 -42.02 10.29 -1.91
N LYS A 728 -41.36 9.15 -1.66
CA LYS A 728 -41.43 7.95 -2.53
C LYS A 728 -42.75 7.18 -2.40
N ARG A 729 -43.60 7.47 -1.41
CA ARG A 729 -44.92 6.84 -1.26
C ARG A 729 -45.92 7.50 -2.23
N PRO A 730 -46.60 6.74 -3.11
CA PRO A 730 -47.59 7.31 -4.02
C PRO A 730 -48.76 7.92 -3.26
N SER A 731 -49.16 9.12 -3.67
CA SER A 731 -50.21 9.91 -3.04
C SER A 731 -51.60 9.28 -3.26
N ARG A 732 -52.08 8.52 -2.27
CA ARG A 732 -53.50 8.13 -2.16
C ARG A 732 -54.37 9.33 -1.83
N ILE A 733 -54.57 10.24 -2.79
CA ILE A 733 -55.53 11.33 -2.69
C ILE A 733 -56.92 10.82 -3.07
N ASN A 734 -57.78 10.73 -2.06
CA ASN A 734 -59.23 10.95 -2.10
C ASN A 734 -59.96 10.69 -3.44
N SER A 735 -60.26 9.43 -3.73
CA SER A 735 -61.49 9.09 -4.45
C SER A 735 -62.60 8.78 -3.43
N ARG A 736 -63.54 9.72 -3.24
CA ARG A 736 -64.81 9.41 -2.57
C ARG A 736 -65.55 8.37 -3.41
N PRO A 737 -66.04 7.25 -2.85
CA PRO A 737 -66.93 6.36 -3.58
C PRO A 737 -68.25 7.08 -3.87
N PRO A 738 -68.85 6.90 -5.07
CA PRO A 738 -70.17 7.47 -5.36
C PRO A 738 -71.25 6.76 -4.52
N SER A 739 -72.18 7.54 -3.99
CA SER A 739 -73.35 7.01 -3.28
C SER A 739 -74.23 6.20 -4.22
N ARG A 740 -74.52 4.93 -3.86
CA ARG A 740 -75.55 4.11 -4.51
C ARG A 740 -76.66 3.75 -3.54
N GLN A 741 -77.89 3.91 -4.02
CA GLN A 741 -79.13 3.73 -3.26
C GLN A 741 -79.43 2.24 -3.00
N MET A 742 -80.23 1.98 -1.96
CA MET A 742 -80.80 0.66 -1.66
C MET A 742 -82.01 0.32 -2.57
N SER A 743 -82.40 -0.96 -2.52
CA SER A 743 -83.72 -1.59 -2.83
C SER A 743 -83.73 -2.49 -4.11
N PRO A 744 -84.62 -3.50 -4.21
CA PRO A 744 -84.52 -4.79 -3.49
C PRO A 744 -84.86 -6.04 -4.37
N ASP A 745 -84.88 -7.25 -3.77
CA ASP A 745 -85.41 -8.53 -4.31
C ASP A 745 -84.66 -9.14 -5.53
N ARG A 746 -84.59 -10.46 -5.79
CA ARG A 746 -85.30 -11.67 -5.26
C ARG A 746 -84.50 -12.98 -5.50
N ASN A 747 -84.91 -14.09 -4.85
CA ASN A 747 -84.29 -15.43 -4.90
C ASN A 747 -84.57 -16.28 -6.16
N SER A 748 -83.58 -17.10 -6.58
CA SER A 748 -83.65 -18.53 -6.97
C SER A 748 -82.26 -18.97 -7.53
N ASP A 749 -81.75 -20.21 -7.44
CA ASP A 749 -82.11 -21.39 -6.65
C ASP A 749 -80.85 -22.29 -6.40
N ARG A 750 -80.93 -23.27 -5.50
CA ARG A 750 -79.81 -24.16 -5.09
C ARG A 750 -79.89 -25.58 -5.69
N GLN A 751 -78.73 -26.23 -5.89
CA GLN A 751 -78.37 -27.65 -5.56
C GLN A 751 -76.98 -27.99 -6.15
N SER A 752 -76.09 -28.84 -5.62
CA SER A 752 -75.96 -29.63 -4.37
C SER A 752 -74.43 -29.94 -4.16
N LYS A 753 -73.88 -30.73 -3.21
CA LYS A 753 -74.43 -31.70 -2.24
C LYS A 753 -73.66 -31.70 -0.87
N ALA A 754 -72.96 -32.77 -0.46
CA ALA A 754 -72.48 -32.99 0.93
C ALA A 754 -71.42 -34.13 1.12
N TYR A 755 -70.48 -33.94 2.08
CA TYR A 755 -69.86 -34.89 3.07
C TYR A 755 -69.14 -36.21 2.59
N PRO A 756 -68.40 -36.98 3.45
CA PRO A 756 -68.14 -36.86 4.91
C PRO A 756 -66.66 -37.05 5.43
N ASP A 757 -66.49 -36.92 6.76
CA ASP A 757 -65.39 -37.45 7.61
C ASP A 757 -65.43 -38.99 7.77
N ASP A 758 -64.33 -39.63 8.22
CA ASP A 758 -64.20 -40.26 9.56
C ASP A 758 -62.84 -41.00 9.79
N ASN A 759 -62.54 -41.32 11.06
CA ASN A 759 -61.27 -41.91 11.59
C ASN A 759 -61.17 -43.46 11.37
N ASP A 760 -60.13 -44.24 11.71
CA ASP A 760 -59.38 -44.37 12.98
C ASP A 760 -58.18 -45.36 12.88
N ASP A 761 -57.33 -45.35 13.93
CA ASP A 761 -56.42 -46.41 14.44
C ASP A 761 -55.29 -47.04 13.58
N ALA A 762 -54.25 -47.69 14.13
CA ALA A 762 -53.38 -47.50 15.31
C ALA A 762 -52.42 -48.73 15.40
N ASP A 763 -51.12 -48.57 15.72
CA ASP A 763 -50.37 -49.56 16.54
C ASP A 763 -49.01 -49.03 17.08
N GLU A 764 -48.48 -49.69 18.11
CA GLU A 764 -47.47 -49.17 19.04
C GLU A 764 -46.01 -49.64 18.83
N GLY A 765 -45.07 -48.81 19.30
CA GLY A 765 -44.04 -49.25 20.25
C GLY A 765 -42.69 -49.78 19.74
N ASN A 766 -41.59 -49.11 20.14
CA ASN A 766 -40.68 -49.67 21.17
C ASN A 766 -39.71 -48.62 21.76
N THR A 767 -39.27 -48.84 23.00
CA THR A 767 -38.23 -48.05 23.68
C THR A 767 -37.12 -48.97 24.20
N ASN A 768 -35.83 -48.63 23.99
CA ASN A 768 -34.76 -48.72 25.02
C ASN A 768 -33.29 -48.51 24.52
N LYS A 769 -32.61 -47.54 25.17
CA LYS A 769 -31.29 -47.61 25.86
C LYS A 769 -29.97 -48.08 25.18
N PHE A 770 -28.94 -47.26 25.45
CA PHE A 770 -27.48 -47.53 25.52
C PHE A 770 -26.77 -47.93 24.19
N LYS A 771 -25.51 -47.54 23.91
CA LYS A 771 -24.39 -47.14 24.79
C LYS A 771 -23.32 -46.30 24.03
N GLN A 772 -22.65 -45.40 24.76
CA GLN A 772 -21.24 -44.94 24.61
C GLN A 772 -20.55 -44.88 23.22
N GLY A 773 -20.08 -43.67 22.85
CA GLY A 773 -18.64 -43.42 22.90
C GLY A 773 -17.91 -42.88 21.66
N ILE A 774 -16.94 -42.01 21.96
CA ILE A 774 -15.75 -41.60 21.18
C ILE A 774 -15.91 -40.37 20.25
N SER A 775 -15.06 -39.40 20.57
CA SER A 775 -14.82 -38.09 19.97
C SER A 775 -14.20 -38.13 18.58
N ASN A 776 -14.49 -37.12 17.76
CA ASN A 776 -13.53 -36.62 16.77
C ASN A 776 -13.68 -35.09 16.58
N PRO A 777 -12.72 -34.26 17.00
CA PRO A 777 -12.78 -32.81 16.85
C PRO A 777 -12.00 -32.36 15.60
N ASN A 778 -12.70 -32.08 14.50
CA ASN A 778 -12.14 -31.36 13.35
C ASN A 778 -13.28 -30.82 12.45
N ASP A 779 -13.89 -29.71 12.86
CA ASP A 779 -14.70 -28.89 11.97
C ASP A 779 -14.71 -27.41 12.41
N PRO A 780 -13.90 -26.53 11.76
CA PRO A 780 -13.86 -25.11 12.05
C PRO A 780 -14.56 -24.25 10.97
N GLU A 781 -15.70 -24.69 10.40
CA GLU A 781 -16.61 -23.75 9.76
C GLU A 781 -17.35 -22.88 10.78
N LYS A 782 -16.70 -21.76 11.19
CA LYS A 782 -17.27 -20.46 11.62
C LYS A 782 -16.32 -19.69 12.57
N SER A 783 -15.28 -19.03 12.04
CA SER A 783 -14.78 -17.75 12.60
C SER A 783 -13.69 -17.10 11.72
N SER A 784 -14.05 -16.14 10.86
CA SER A 784 -13.13 -15.07 10.39
C SER A 784 -13.80 -14.06 9.42
N ASN A 785 -14.87 -13.38 9.87
CA ASN A 785 -15.35 -12.16 9.20
C ASN A 785 -14.79 -10.92 9.92
N SER A 786 -13.54 -10.57 9.62
CA SER A 786 -12.90 -9.30 9.96
C SER A 786 -11.64 -9.10 9.10
N ASP A 787 -11.77 -8.38 7.98
CA ASP A 787 -10.69 -7.98 7.05
C ASP A 787 -11.11 -6.70 6.34
#